data_AF-A0A2G6GHL4-F1
#
_entry.id   AF-A0A2G6GHL4-F1
#
_cell.length_a   1.000
_cell.length_b   1.000
_cell.length_c   1.000
_cell.angle_alpha   90.00
_cell.angle_beta   90.00
_cell.angle_gamma   90.00
#
_symmetry.space_group_name_H-M   'P 1'
#
loop_
_entity.id
_entity.type
_entity.pdbx_description
1 polymer ?
#
loop_
_entity_poly.entity_id
_entity_poly.type
_entity_poly.pdbx_seq_one_letter_code
_entity_poly.pdbx_strand_id
1 'polypeptide(L)'
;MHSSELDNATQQSKRGIIIILLAFIILAATASIINPLHEATDELRHYRFVRKIAQDGALPVQGEEGCSAQGHHPPLFYATAAFATFWIDTGQEVCSGLENNPFWAYRYWEVGHDNKNQYLHTSAEQFPWSGAALAAHLARFVNVAFGAATILLTWLIARAVWPKRPLLALGGTAFIAFNPMFVYMSGAINNDIIAAFSGAALTLACVRLLTDPNGLSYRWGVILGLLYSMALMSKFNLAAIAVLVAITMTWVAWRKKQWGLWLKMVLIIGGIVLLLTGWWFARNQMLYGEPTGVQRLTELWGVRNPLESFDLAIYELPYVWTSLWGRFGFGQVPLPEPIYTGLRWLALMAVLGYLLPVLRRQPHKLKEAGAPLLILVINVTLFFAVIFNYLLISPAGPMGRFFFPAMPALAILMGNGLRQYVWGAFSGSEHKTDKWLSLMTNAGMATLTLVALFGYLRPAYARPPRFAVETAVPHPLHAQFDSFIQLHGYDIHPDSVKPGEPIDIDLYWEVTAKPPGNYYFFTHLIDETGTIVAQRDTHPGLGHFPSSQWQTGDRFVESIRLYLPETAYTPATAALSIGFYAPGSYRLGITAADGTSLGDALVLDTIDISPQSDDIPNEINQNFNNQLNLAGYEYNKRVFQSGDVLAVDLFWELLHNQPVDYEVQVRLFDESGREIANGNGRFPSPDAVIENWEPGAVIEDRHLLYIDPSYPSGTYIIHVMLIDYDTHEAENIIAEDGHVLNNRILLSSIRVHQK
;
A
#
# COMPACT_ATOMS: atom_id res chain seq x y z
N MET A 1 -9.20 49.97 16.58
CA MET A 1 -7.86 49.53 16.11
C MET A 1 -7.90 48.20 15.33
N HIS A 2 -9.01 47.84 14.64
CA HIS A 2 -9.25 46.45 14.19
C HIS A 2 -9.53 46.22 12.69
N SER A 3 -9.84 47.24 11.89
CA SER A 3 -10.10 47.04 10.44
C SER A 3 -8.81 46.84 9.63
N SER A 4 -7.82 47.72 9.82
CA SER A 4 -6.57 47.69 9.04
C SER A 4 -5.74 46.40 9.22
N GLU A 5 -5.69 45.86 10.44
CA GLU A 5 -5.01 44.58 10.71
C GLU A 5 -5.74 43.39 10.08
N LEU A 6 -7.08 43.38 10.12
CA LEU A 6 -7.89 42.33 9.50
C LEU A 6 -7.81 42.38 7.97
N ASP A 7 -7.80 43.58 7.39
CA ASP A 7 -7.64 43.78 5.96
C ASP A 7 -6.26 43.31 5.49
N ASN A 8 -5.20 43.67 6.23
CA ASN A 8 -3.84 43.19 5.97
C ASN A 8 -3.76 41.66 6.09
N ALA A 9 -4.29 41.07 7.15
CA ALA A 9 -4.31 39.61 7.34
C ALA A 9 -5.12 38.89 6.23
N THR A 10 -6.20 39.50 5.75
CA THR A 10 -6.99 38.98 4.63
C THR A 10 -6.20 39.03 3.32
N GLN A 11 -5.48 40.13 3.07
CA GLN A 11 -4.63 40.25 1.89
C GLN A 11 -3.44 39.28 1.93
N GLN A 12 -2.82 39.10 3.10
CA GLN A 12 -1.80 38.08 3.33
C GLN A 12 -2.34 36.67 3.07
N SER A 13 -3.56 36.37 3.55
CA SER A 13 -4.19 35.08 3.31
C SER A 13 -4.46 34.81 1.83
N LYS A 14 -4.94 35.81 1.08
CA LYS A 14 -5.12 35.70 -0.39
C LYS A 14 -3.81 35.43 -1.12
N ARG A 15 -2.72 36.07 -0.72
CA ARG A 15 -1.38 35.78 -1.31
C ARG A 15 -0.89 34.38 -0.91
N GLY A 16 -1.08 34.01 0.36
CA GLY A 16 -0.68 32.72 0.89
C GLY A 16 -1.38 31.55 0.18
N ILE A 17 -2.68 31.64 -0.08
CA ILE A 17 -3.39 30.57 -0.79
C ILE A 17 -2.91 30.41 -2.24
N ILE A 18 -2.53 31.49 -2.93
CA ILE A 18 -1.92 31.39 -4.27
C ILE A 18 -0.60 30.62 -4.21
N ILE A 19 0.24 30.90 -3.21
CA ILE A 19 1.51 30.19 -3.02
C ILE A 19 1.27 28.70 -2.73
N ILE A 20 0.32 28.39 -1.84
CA ILE A 20 -0.06 26.99 -1.52
C ILE A 20 -0.56 26.28 -2.77
N LEU A 21 -1.41 26.92 -3.60
CA LEU A 21 -1.93 26.33 -4.84
C LEU A 21 -0.82 26.07 -5.86
N LEU A 22 0.09 27.02 -6.06
CA LEU A 22 1.23 26.83 -6.96
C LEU A 22 2.14 25.69 -6.47
N ALA A 23 2.45 25.67 -5.17
CA ALA A 23 3.25 24.60 -4.57
C ALA A 23 2.55 23.23 -4.70
N PHE A 24 1.25 23.15 -4.45
CA PHE A 24 0.47 21.92 -4.64
C PHE A 24 0.51 21.44 -6.10
N ILE A 25 0.29 22.34 -7.06
CA ILE A 25 0.32 21.98 -8.49
C ILE A 25 1.70 21.44 -8.87
N ILE A 26 2.78 22.09 -8.42
CA ILE A 26 4.15 21.64 -8.66
C ILE A 26 4.38 20.25 -8.04
N LEU A 27 3.96 20.04 -6.79
CA LEU A 27 4.14 18.77 -6.09
C LEU A 27 3.31 17.64 -6.72
N ALA A 28 2.06 17.89 -7.11
CA ALA A 28 1.20 16.90 -7.76
C ALA A 28 1.67 16.58 -9.19
N ALA A 29 2.14 17.58 -9.94
CA ALA A 29 2.81 17.37 -11.23
C ALA A 29 4.09 16.55 -11.06
N THR A 30 4.88 16.85 -10.02
CA THR A 30 6.09 16.10 -9.68
C THR A 30 5.75 14.64 -9.33
N ALA A 31 4.70 14.40 -8.53
CA ALA A 31 4.21 13.05 -8.24
C ALA A 31 3.76 12.32 -9.51
N SER A 32 3.07 13.02 -10.43
CA SER A 32 2.71 12.48 -11.74
C SER A 32 3.90 12.09 -12.60
N ILE A 33 5.08 12.70 -12.41
CA ILE A 33 6.29 12.39 -13.19
C ILE A 33 7.10 11.28 -12.51
N ILE A 34 7.22 11.33 -11.19
CA ILE A 34 8.00 10.38 -10.40
C ILE A 34 7.33 9.00 -10.37
N ASN A 35 6.01 8.97 -10.20
CA ASN A 35 5.26 7.72 -10.17
C ASN A 35 5.14 7.15 -11.59
N PRO A 36 5.67 5.95 -11.89
CA PRO A 36 5.51 5.34 -13.20
C PRO A 36 4.02 5.20 -13.58
N LEU A 37 3.72 5.12 -14.89
CA LEU A 37 2.33 5.04 -15.32
C LEU A 37 1.70 3.75 -14.79
N HIS A 38 0.48 3.83 -14.27
CA HIS A 38 -0.32 2.69 -13.83
C HIS A 38 0.10 2.01 -12.52
N GLU A 39 1.18 2.45 -11.87
CA GLU A 39 1.60 1.97 -10.55
C GLU A 39 0.70 2.46 -9.40
N ALA A 40 -0.05 3.56 -9.61
CA ALA A 40 -1.03 3.99 -8.61
C ALA A 40 -2.20 2.99 -8.52
N THR A 41 -2.75 2.82 -7.32
CA THR A 41 -3.77 1.80 -7.05
C THR A 41 -4.95 1.96 -8.01
N ASP A 42 -5.25 0.88 -8.74
CA ASP A 42 -6.32 0.80 -9.75
C ASP A 42 -6.19 1.73 -10.96
N GLU A 43 -5.06 2.44 -11.12
CA GLU A 43 -4.92 3.49 -12.12
C GLU A 43 -5.10 2.97 -13.55
N LEU A 44 -4.56 1.79 -13.89
CA LEU A 44 -4.79 1.16 -15.20
C LEU A 44 -6.29 0.92 -15.46
N ARG A 45 -7.02 0.46 -14.45
CA ARG A 45 -8.46 0.15 -14.56
C ARG A 45 -9.30 1.42 -14.74
N HIS A 46 -8.89 2.51 -14.09
CA HIS A 46 -9.47 3.84 -14.30
C HIS A 46 -9.14 4.39 -15.69
N TYR A 47 -7.90 4.22 -16.16
CA TYR A 47 -7.48 4.69 -17.47
C TYR A 47 -8.16 3.92 -18.61
N ARG A 48 -8.38 2.61 -18.46
CA ARG A 48 -9.20 1.81 -19.40
C ARG A 48 -10.61 2.37 -19.56
N PHE A 49 -11.24 2.86 -18.49
CA PHE A 49 -12.51 3.57 -18.57
C PHE A 49 -12.37 4.85 -19.41
N VAL A 50 -11.37 5.69 -19.12
CA VAL A 50 -11.10 6.92 -19.91
C VAL A 50 -10.96 6.60 -21.40
N ARG A 51 -10.17 5.56 -21.73
CA ARG A 51 -9.94 5.11 -23.11
C ARG A 51 -11.20 4.59 -23.77
N LYS A 52 -12.04 3.83 -23.06
CA LYS A 52 -13.32 3.35 -23.58
C LYS A 52 -14.21 4.51 -24.05
N ILE A 53 -14.29 5.59 -23.26
CA ILE A 53 -15.06 6.78 -23.65
C ILE A 53 -14.37 7.49 -24.82
N ALA A 54 -13.05 7.69 -24.76
CA ALA A 54 -12.31 8.46 -25.74
C ALA A 54 -12.25 7.79 -27.12
N GLN A 55 -12.13 6.46 -27.16
CA GLN A 55 -11.97 5.66 -28.39
C GLN A 55 -13.34 5.20 -28.94
N ASP A 56 -14.22 4.68 -28.07
CA ASP A 56 -15.46 4.01 -28.50
C ASP A 56 -16.71 4.91 -28.33
N GLY A 57 -16.59 6.04 -27.64
CA GLY A 57 -17.75 6.90 -27.32
C GLY A 57 -18.76 6.24 -26.37
N ALA A 58 -18.34 5.20 -25.65
CA ALA A 58 -19.22 4.36 -24.82
C ALA A 58 -18.74 4.25 -23.37
N LEU A 59 -19.67 3.95 -22.46
CA LEU A 59 -19.35 3.60 -21.07
C LEU A 59 -19.09 2.10 -20.97
N PRO A 60 -18.01 1.67 -20.29
CA PRO A 60 -17.72 0.25 -20.10
C PRO A 60 -18.81 -0.45 -19.30
N VAL A 61 -18.99 -1.75 -19.56
CA VAL A 61 -19.91 -2.62 -18.81
C VAL A 61 -19.12 -3.49 -17.84
N GLN A 62 -19.53 -3.50 -16.57
CA GLN A 62 -18.79 -4.16 -15.49
C GLN A 62 -18.77 -5.69 -15.71
N GLY A 63 -17.56 -6.23 -15.92
CA GLY A 63 -17.34 -7.67 -16.11
C GLY A 63 -17.57 -8.17 -17.54
N GLU A 64 -17.89 -7.31 -18.50
CA GLU A 64 -18.05 -7.67 -19.92
C GLU A 64 -16.91 -7.16 -20.81
N GLU A 65 -16.10 -6.22 -20.32
CA GLU A 65 -14.85 -5.89 -20.99
C GLU A 65 -13.89 -7.09 -20.89
N GLY A 66 -13.14 -7.39 -21.96
CA GLY A 66 -12.10 -8.45 -21.97
C GLY A 66 -10.92 -8.19 -21.01
N CYS A 67 -11.02 -7.14 -20.19
CA CYS A 67 -10.08 -6.73 -19.18
C CYS A 67 -10.80 -6.03 -18.02
N SER A 68 -10.14 -5.92 -16.87
CA SER A 68 -10.71 -5.17 -15.74
C SER A 68 -10.74 -3.66 -16.04
N ALA A 69 -11.95 -3.10 -16.08
CA ALA A 69 -12.24 -1.67 -16.08
C ALA A 69 -13.19 -1.35 -14.91
N GLN A 70 -13.07 -0.16 -14.32
CA GLN A 70 -13.91 0.28 -13.19
C GLN A 70 -15.33 0.71 -13.66
N GLY A 71 -16.00 -0.10 -14.48
CA GLY A 71 -17.23 0.27 -15.21
C GLY A 71 -18.49 0.44 -14.37
N HIS A 72 -18.47 0.00 -13.11
CA HIS A 72 -19.51 0.28 -12.12
C HIS A 72 -19.43 1.71 -11.55
N HIS A 73 -18.33 2.45 -11.77
CA HIS A 73 -18.22 3.81 -11.24
C HIS A 73 -19.00 4.84 -12.06
N PRO A 74 -19.52 5.90 -11.42
CA PRO A 74 -20.11 7.03 -12.12
C PRO A 74 -19.12 7.76 -13.07
N PRO A 75 -19.59 8.34 -14.18
CA PRO A 75 -18.73 8.65 -15.32
C PRO A 75 -18.02 10.03 -15.29
N LEU A 76 -18.28 10.92 -14.32
CA LEU A 76 -17.91 12.35 -14.45
C LEU A 76 -16.41 12.58 -14.64
N PHE A 77 -15.57 11.95 -13.81
CA PHE A 77 -14.12 12.06 -13.96
C PHE A 77 -13.65 11.50 -15.30
N TYR A 78 -14.12 10.30 -15.65
CA TYR A 78 -13.67 9.61 -16.86
C TYR A 78 -14.06 10.36 -18.13
N ALA A 79 -15.27 10.92 -18.17
CA ALA A 79 -15.73 11.74 -19.29
C ALA A 79 -14.90 13.03 -19.42
N THR A 80 -14.54 13.65 -18.28
CA THR A 80 -13.70 14.87 -18.28
C THR A 80 -12.28 14.55 -18.77
N ALA A 81 -11.69 13.45 -18.29
CA ALA A 81 -10.38 12.99 -18.74
C ALA A 81 -10.40 12.58 -20.21
N ALA A 82 -11.44 11.87 -20.67
CA ALA A 82 -11.59 11.47 -22.06
C ALA A 82 -11.71 12.69 -22.98
N PHE A 83 -12.46 13.72 -22.57
CA PHE A 83 -12.52 14.98 -23.30
C PHE A 83 -11.17 15.71 -23.38
N ALA A 84 -10.29 15.54 -22.39
CA ALA A 84 -8.95 16.11 -22.44
C ALA A 84 -8.00 15.33 -23.37
N THR A 85 -8.28 14.05 -23.66
CA THR A 85 -7.34 13.14 -24.35
C THR A 85 -7.84 12.56 -25.67
N PHE A 86 -9.11 12.74 -26.06
CA PHE A 86 -9.73 12.08 -27.24
C PHE A 86 -9.01 12.36 -28.57
N TRP A 87 -8.28 13.46 -28.66
CA TRP A 87 -7.55 13.87 -29.87
C TRP A 87 -6.19 13.18 -30.02
N ILE A 88 -5.77 12.36 -29.06
CA ILE A 88 -4.49 11.65 -29.06
C ILE A 88 -4.70 10.21 -29.52
N ASP A 89 -4.08 9.85 -30.64
CA ASP A 89 -3.98 8.45 -31.04
C ASP A 89 -2.89 7.74 -30.21
N THR A 90 -3.30 6.76 -29.42
CA THR A 90 -2.39 5.97 -28.60
C THR A 90 -1.82 4.76 -29.36
N GLY A 91 -2.34 4.42 -30.54
CA GLY A 91 -1.95 3.23 -31.31
C GLY A 91 -2.22 1.91 -30.58
N GLN A 92 -3.14 1.93 -29.61
CA GLN A 92 -3.35 0.85 -28.65
C GLN A 92 -4.84 0.66 -28.39
N GLU A 93 -5.29 -0.60 -28.32
CA GLU A 93 -6.67 -0.98 -27.96
C GLU A 93 -6.95 -0.75 -26.46
N VAL A 94 -8.21 -0.48 -26.08
CA VAL A 94 -8.61 -0.20 -24.69
C VAL A 94 -7.97 -1.13 -23.65
N CYS A 95 -7.97 -2.45 -23.91
CA CYS A 95 -7.48 -3.45 -22.96
C CYS A 95 -5.97 -3.68 -22.94
N SER A 96 -5.22 -3.10 -23.88
CA SER A 96 -3.76 -3.09 -23.81
C SER A 96 -3.26 -2.48 -22.49
N GLY A 97 -2.18 -3.05 -21.98
CA GLY A 97 -1.54 -2.61 -20.74
C GLY A 97 -0.03 -2.83 -20.83
N LEU A 98 0.66 -2.47 -19.75
CA LEU A 98 2.07 -2.79 -19.58
C LEU A 98 2.25 -4.29 -19.31
N GLU A 99 3.44 -4.81 -19.61
CA GLU A 99 3.84 -6.17 -19.25
C GLU A 99 3.87 -6.29 -17.72
N ASN A 100 3.23 -7.33 -17.18
CA ASN A 100 3.24 -7.58 -15.75
C ASN A 100 4.63 -8.09 -15.33
N ASN A 101 5.13 -7.60 -14.20
CA ASN A 101 6.32 -8.12 -13.56
C ASN A 101 5.94 -9.30 -12.66
N PRO A 102 6.28 -10.57 -12.97
CA PRO A 102 5.85 -11.71 -12.16
C PRO A 102 6.53 -11.78 -10.79
N PHE A 103 7.62 -11.04 -10.59
CA PHE A 103 8.40 -11.02 -9.36
C PHE A 103 8.05 -9.84 -8.44
N TRP A 104 7.05 -9.04 -8.82
CA TRP A 104 6.52 -8.00 -7.93
C TRP A 104 5.97 -8.63 -6.65
N ALA A 105 5.81 -7.83 -5.60
CA ALA A 105 5.31 -8.24 -4.29
C ALA A 105 6.33 -8.93 -3.35
N TYR A 106 7.59 -9.11 -3.75
CA TYR A 106 8.63 -9.55 -2.80
C TYR A 106 8.80 -8.52 -1.69
N ARG A 107 8.49 -8.92 -0.43
CA ARG A 107 8.55 -8.08 0.78
C ARG A 107 8.04 -6.64 0.57
N TYR A 108 6.96 -6.50 -0.18
CA TYR A 108 6.51 -5.20 -0.66
C TYR A 108 6.07 -4.27 0.46
N TRP A 109 5.66 -4.81 1.62
CA TRP A 109 5.28 -4.07 2.82
C TRP A 109 6.44 -3.38 3.55
N GLU A 110 7.69 -3.62 3.15
CA GLU A 110 8.87 -2.99 3.76
C GLU A 110 9.24 -1.66 3.10
N VAL A 111 9.82 -0.77 3.90
CA VAL A 111 10.40 0.49 3.41
C VAL A 111 11.71 0.17 2.68
N GLY A 112 11.82 0.52 1.39
CA GLY A 112 13.04 0.28 0.64
C GLY A 112 12.90 0.48 -0.87
N HIS A 113 13.98 0.19 -1.59
CA HIS A 113 14.11 0.32 -3.05
C HIS A 113 14.03 -1.03 -3.78
N ASP A 114 13.36 -2.01 -3.15
CA ASP A 114 13.20 -3.36 -3.69
C ASP A 114 12.28 -3.39 -4.94
N ASN A 115 11.89 -4.58 -5.42
CA ASN A 115 11.04 -4.85 -6.55
C ASN A 115 9.58 -4.42 -6.30
N LYS A 116 9.36 -3.10 -6.35
CA LYS A 116 8.08 -2.44 -6.07
C LYS A 116 7.21 -2.25 -7.32
N ASN A 117 7.71 -2.52 -8.53
CA ASN A 117 6.96 -2.31 -9.76
C ASN A 117 6.10 -3.52 -10.12
N GLN A 118 4.80 -3.29 -10.25
CA GLN A 118 3.84 -4.28 -10.77
C GLN A 118 4.01 -4.49 -12.28
N TYR A 119 4.47 -3.44 -12.97
CA TYR A 119 4.60 -3.45 -14.42
C TYR A 119 6.04 -3.15 -14.84
N LEU A 120 6.42 -3.64 -16.01
CA LEU A 120 7.69 -3.28 -16.62
C LEU A 120 7.54 -1.94 -17.36
N HIS A 121 8.31 -0.96 -16.91
CA HIS A 121 8.30 0.40 -17.46
C HIS A 121 9.41 0.60 -18.46
N THR A 122 9.16 1.32 -19.55
CA THR A 122 10.17 1.55 -20.61
C THR A 122 10.52 3.02 -20.77
N SER A 123 11.55 3.32 -21.57
CA SER A 123 11.90 4.70 -21.91
C SER A 123 10.81 5.44 -22.69
N ALA A 124 9.77 4.76 -23.20
CA ALA A 124 8.62 5.40 -23.86
C ALA A 124 7.79 6.29 -22.91
N GLU A 125 7.91 6.08 -21.60
CA GLU A 125 7.24 6.89 -20.57
C GLU A 125 8.03 8.16 -20.21
N GLN A 126 9.26 8.32 -20.70
CA GLN A 126 10.12 9.46 -20.39
C GLN A 126 9.72 10.70 -21.21
N PHE A 127 9.99 11.88 -20.65
CA PHE A 127 9.77 13.16 -21.32
C PHE A 127 10.77 13.36 -22.48
N PRO A 128 10.38 13.92 -23.63
CA PRO A 128 9.06 14.47 -23.98
C PRO A 128 8.02 13.40 -24.29
N TRP A 129 6.86 13.47 -23.63
CA TRP A 129 5.81 12.47 -23.76
C TRP A 129 5.14 12.50 -25.13
N SER A 130 4.80 11.31 -25.65
CA SER A 130 4.03 11.12 -26.87
C SER A 130 3.08 9.93 -26.74
N GLY A 131 2.11 9.82 -27.66
CA GLY A 131 1.15 8.70 -27.71
C GLY A 131 0.47 8.40 -26.36
N ALA A 132 0.53 7.14 -25.94
CA ALA A 132 -0.11 6.65 -24.71
C ALA A 132 0.39 7.37 -23.44
N ALA A 133 1.68 7.69 -23.34
CA ALA A 133 2.23 8.37 -22.18
C ALA A 133 1.69 9.81 -22.07
N LEU A 134 1.63 10.54 -23.19
CA LEU A 134 1.06 11.90 -23.22
C LEU A 134 -0.41 11.89 -22.78
N ALA A 135 -1.21 10.96 -23.32
CA ALA A 135 -2.61 10.84 -22.94
C ALA A 135 -2.79 10.51 -21.45
N ALA A 136 -1.99 9.59 -20.90
CA ALA A 136 -2.03 9.26 -19.47
C ALA A 136 -1.64 10.45 -18.58
N HIS A 137 -0.57 11.17 -18.89
CA HIS A 137 -0.17 12.36 -18.13
C HIS A 137 -1.20 13.48 -18.21
N LEU A 138 -1.82 13.74 -19.37
CA LEU A 138 -2.91 14.71 -19.48
C LEU A 138 -4.13 14.31 -18.65
N ALA A 139 -4.49 13.02 -18.60
CA ALA A 139 -5.52 12.53 -17.71
C ALA A 139 -5.15 12.72 -16.22
N ARG A 140 -3.88 12.53 -15.83
CA ARG A 140 -3.38 12.87 -14.48
C ARG A 140 -3.53 14.37 -14.19
N PHE A 141 -3.21 15.25 -15.14
CA PHE A 141 -3.34 16.71 -14.96
C PHE A 141 -4.79 17.20 -14.78
N VAL A 142 -5.79 16.46 -15.27
CA VAL A 142 -7.20 16.72 -14.93
C VAL A 142 -7.43 16.57 -13.42
N ASN A 143 -6.84 15.55 -12.79
CA ASN A 143 -6.90 15.39 -11.34
C ASN A 143 -6.09 16.44 -10.58
N VAL A 144 -4.95 16.89 -11.11
CA VAL A 144 -4.21 18.03 -10.53
C VAL A 144 -5.09 19.27 -10.45
N ALA A 145 -5.90 19.54 -11.49
CA ALA A 145 -6.85 20.66 -11.50
C ALA A 145 -7.97 20.49 -10.44
N PHE A 146 -8.57 19.31 -10.34
CA PHE A 146 -9.58 19.02 -9.30
C PHE A 146 -8.99 19.08 -7.89
N GLY A 147 -7.76 18.61 -7.70
CA GLY A 147 -7.02 18.71 -6.46
C GLY A 147 -6.81 20.17 -6.05
N ALA A 148 -6.33 21.01 -6.97
CA ALA A 148 -6.13 22.44 -6.71
C ALA A 148 -7.46 23.15 -6.38
N ALA A 149 -8.54 22.80 -7.08
CA ALA A 149 -9.87 23.28 -6.76
C ALA A 149 -10.34 22.85 -5.36
N THR A 150 -10.04 21.60 -4.95
CA THR A 150 -10.30 21.11 -3.59
C THR A 150 -9.55 21.92 -2.54
N ILE A 151 -8.27 22.24 -2.76
CA ILE A 151 -7.46 23.07 -1.86
C ILE A 151 -8.08 24.48 -1.71
N LEU A 152 -8.49 25.09 -2.82
CA LEU A 152 -9.18 26.38 -2.80
C LEU A 152 -10.50 26.31 -2.01
N LEU A 153 -11.29 25.25 -2.19
CA LEU A 153 -12.53 25.05 -1.46
C LEU A 153 -12.28 24.83 0.04
N THR A 154 -11.26 24.09 0.44
CA THR A 154 -10.86 23.94 1.85
C THR A 154 -10.57 25.29 2.49
N TRP A 155 -9.80 26.14 1.81
CA TRP A 155 -9.54 27.50 2.30
C TRP A 155 -10.83 28.33 2.41
N LEU A 156 -11.72 28.23 1.42
CA LEU A 156 -13.03 28.91 1.46
C LEU A 156 -13.94 28.41 2.58
N ILE A 157 -13.91 27.11 2.90
CA ILE A 157 -14.65 26.52 4.03
C ILE A 157 -14.12 27.14 5.32
N ALA A 158 -12.80 27.11 5.52
CA ALA A 158 -12.19 27.67 6.73
C ALA A 158 -12.47 29.17 6.90
N ARG A 159 -12.46 29.94 5.80
CA ARG A 159 -12.83 31.36 5.78
C ARG A 159 -14.31 31.59 6.11
N ALA A 160 -15.19 30.67 5.71
CA ALA A 160 -16.61 30.75 6.05
C ALA A 160 -16.88 30.37 7.51
N VAL A 161 -16.11 29.43 8.09
CA VAL A 161 -16.20 29.07 9.52
C VAL A 161 -15.63 30.18 10.40
N TRP A 162 -14.47 30.76 10.07
CA TRP A 162 -13.84 31.83 10.83
C TRP A 162 -13.50 33.07 9.97
N PRO A 163 -14.48 33.93 9.68
CA PRO A 163 -14.27 35.13 8.83
C PRO A 163 -13.20 36.08 9.38
N LYS A 164 -13.05 36.15 10.71
CA LYS A 164 -12.11 37.03 11.41
C LYS A 164 -10.68 36.45 11.53
N ARG A 165 -10.44 35.19 11.15
CA ARG A 165 -9.14 34.51 11.28
C ARG A 165 -8.61 33.99 9.93
N PRO A 166 -8.29 34.88 8.97
CA PRO A 166 -7.82 34.50 7.64
C PRO A 166 -6.55 33.64 7.62
N LEU A 167 -5.63 33.85 8.56
CA LEU A 167 -4.37 33.11 8.61
C LEU A 167 -4.55 31.68 9.14
N LEU A 168 -5.50 31.45 10.06
CA LEU A 168 -5.83 30.11 10.52
C LEU A 168 -6.33 29.22 9.36
N ALA A 169 -7.05 29.80 8.41
CA ALA A 169 -7.51 29.09 7.22
C ALA A 169 -6.34 28.53 6.38
N LEU A 170 -5.22 29.25 6.29
CA LEU A 170 -4.03 28.76 5.59
C LEU A 170 -3.37 27.59 6.32
N GLY A 171 -3.31 27.65 7.65
CA GLY A 171 -2.78 26.54 8.47
C GLY A 171 -3.61 25.26 8.31
N GLY A 172 -4.94 25.36 8.39
CA GLY A 172 -5.82 24.21 8.15
C GLY A 172 -5.72 23.68 6.73
N THR A 173 -5.62 24.55 5.72
CA THR A 173 -5.54 24.14 4.30
C THR A 173 -4.25 23.36 3.99
N ALA A 174 -3.15 23.64 4.69
CA ALA A 174 -1.88 22.94 4.50
C ALA A 174 -1.95 21.42 4.78
N PHE A 175 -2.82 20.99 5.70
CA PHE A 175 -2.99 19.58 6.04
C PHE A 175 -3.52 18.72 4.88
N ILE A 176 -4.21 19.31 3.91
CA ILE A 176 -4.65 18.62 2.70
C ILE A 176 -3.76 18.99 1.50
N ALA A 177 -3.35 20.26 1.38
CA ALA A 177 -2.50 20.72 0.28
C ALA A 177 -1.14 20.03 0.24
N PHE A 178 -0.62 19.62 1.38
CA PHE A 178 0.66 18.93 1.50
C PHE A 178 0.51 17.62 2.27
N ASN A 179 -0.65 16.95 2.14
CA ASN A 179 -0.73 15.54 2.53
C ASN A 179 -0.10 14.69 1.42
N PRO A 180 0.90 13.84 1.72
CA PRO A 180 1.59 13.07 0.70
C PRO A 180 0.67 12.20 -0.15
N MET A 181 -0.30 11.49 0.46
CA MET A 181 -1.25 10.65 -0.28
C MET A 181 -2.18 11.48 -1.18
N PHE A 182 -2.67 12.63 -0.71
CA PHE A 182 -3.54 13.50 -1.52
C PHE A 182 -2.79 14.08 -2.72
N VAL A 183 -1.52 14.48 -2.54
CA VAL A 183 -0.64 14.94 -3.62
C VAL A 183 -0.37 13.81 -4.62
N TYR A 184 -0.03 12.62 -4.14
CA TYR A 184 0.21 11.43 -4.94
C TYR A 184 -1.01 11.06 -5.80
N MET A 185 -2.19 10.93 -5.18
CA MET A 185 -3.43 10.59 -5.88
C MET A 185 -3.92 11.70 -6.82
N SER A 186 -3.57 12.97 -6.55
CA SER A 186 -3.81 14.08 -7.49
C SER A 186 -2.94 14.00 -8.74
N GLY A 187 -1.77 13.35 -8.65
CA GLY A 187 -0.89 13.02 -9.77
C GLY A 187 -1.19 11.67 -10.42
N ALA A 188 -2.35 11.05 -10.17
CA ALA A 188 -2.74 9.74 -10.70
C ALA A 188 -4.15 9.77 -11.35
N ILE A 189 -4.47 8.78 -12.20
CA ILE A 189 -5.78 8.64 -12.85
C ILE A 189 -6.73 7.85 -11.95
N ASN A 190 -7.69 8.53 -11.32
CA ASN A 190 -8.66 7.95 -10.38
C ASN A 190 -9.87 8.88 -10.16
N ASN A 191 -10.94 8.37 -9.54
CA ASN A 191 -12.13 9.16 -9.21
C ASN A 191 -12.16 9.70 -7.76
N ASP A 192 -11.11 9.51 -6.95
CA ASP A 192 -11.07 9.97 -5.55
C ASP A 192 -10.93 11.49 -5.44
N ILE A 193 -10.18 12.12 -6.35
CA ILE A 193 -9.90 13.55 -6.28
C ILE A 193 -11.11 14.38 -6.69
N ILE A 194 -11.87 13.95 -7.71
CA ILE A 194 -13.15 14.59 -8.05
C ILE A 194 -14.19 14.38 -6.92
N ALA A 195 -14.09 13.25 -6.19
CA ALA A 195 -14.93 13.00 -5.03
C ALA A 195 -14.58 13.93 -3.87
N ALA A 196 -13.28 14.18 -3.64
CA ALA A 196 -12.79 15.19 -2.70
C ALA A 196 -13.31 16.59 -3.04
N PHE A 197 -13.19 16.98 -4.32
CA PHE A 197 -13.69 18.26 -4.83
C PHE A 197 -15.19 18.42 -4.60
N SER A 198 -15.98 17.42 -4.96
CA SER A 198 -17.45 17.44 -4.79
C SER A 198 -17.85 17.47 -3.32
N GLY A 199 -17.18 16.69 -2.47
CA GLY A 199 -17.36 16.70 -1.02
C GLY A 199 -17.04 18.06 -0.39
N ALA A 200 -15.94 18.68 -0.82
CA ALA A 200 -15.56 20.03 -0.40
C ALA A 200 -16.58 21.08 -0.82
N ALA A 201 -17.08 21.01 -2.06
CA ALA A 201 -18.05 21.95 -2.59
C ALA A 201 -19.39 21.90 -1.83
N LEU A 202 -19.89 20.69 -1.54
CA LEU A 202 -21.09 20.50 -0.72
C LEU A 202 -20.88 20.93 0.72
N THR A 203 -19.72 20.64 1.30
CA THR A 203 -19.39 21.09 2.66
C THR A 203 -19.37 22.62 2.74
N LEU A 204 -18.77 23.29 1.75
CA LEU A 204 -18.78 24.75 1.65
C LEU A 204 -20.20 25.31 1.52
N ALA A 205 -21.04 24.68 0.69
CA ALA A 205 -22.44 25.08 0.53
C ALA A 205 -23.21 24.95 1.84
N CYS A 206 -23.05 23.84 2.58
CA CYS A 206 -23.67 23.63 3.88
C CYS A 206 -23.21 24.67 4.91
N VAL A 207 -21.90 24.92 5.00
CA VAL A 207 -21.33 25.93 5.91
C VAL A 207 -21.88 27.32 5.59
N ARG A 208 -21.91 27.71 4.30
CA ARG A 208 -22.44 29.00 3.88
C ARG A 208 -23.94 29.14 4.16
N LEU A 209 -24.72 28.09 3.94
CA LEU A 209 -26.15 28.07 4.26
C LEU A 209 -26.41 28.28 5.75
N LEU A 210 -25.60 27.68 6.63
CA LEU A 210 -25.71 27.92 8.09
C LEU A 210 -25.43 29.36 8.49
N THR A 211 -24.57 30.04 7.75
CA THR A 211 -24.21 31.44 7.99
C THR A 211 -25.10 32.44 7.26
N ASP A 212 -26.02 31.97 6.41
CA ASP A 212 -26.90 32.84 5.63
C ASP A 212 -27.94 33.51 6.55
N PRO A 213 -28.02 34.86 6.60
CA PRO A 213 -29.00 35.55 7.43
C PRO A 213 -30.44 35.22 7.02
N ASN A 214 -30.69 34.96 5.73
CA ASN A 214 -32.01 34.68 5.18
C ASN A 214 -32.41 33.20 5.30
N GLY A 215 -31.45 32.31 5.58
CA GLY A 215 -31.68 30.88 5.72
C GLY A 215 -31.98 30.19 4.38
N LEU A 216 -33.00 29.34 4.36
CA LEU A 216 -33.38 28.57 3.18
C LEU A 216 -33.85 29.48 2.03
N SER A 217 -33.57 29.10 0.79
CA SER A 217 -34.02 29.79 -0.42
C SER A 217 -34.07 28.85 -1.63
N TYR A 218 -34.85 29.18 -2.67
CA TYR A 218 -34.86 28.40 -3.92
C TYR A 218 -33.49 28.33 -4.58
N ARG A 219 -32.70 29.41 -4.46
CA ARG A 219 -31.30 29.45 -4.90
C ARG A 219 -30.47 28.35 -4.23
N TRP A 220 -30.64 28.17 -2.91
CA TRP A 220 -29.96 27.09 -2.19
C TRP A 220 -30.44 25.70 -2.64
N GLY A 221 -31.73 25.53 -2.94
CA GLY A 221 -32.26 24.29 -3.50
C GLY A 221 -31.57 23.91 -4.82
N VAL A 222 -31.41 24.89 -5.73
CA VAL A 222 -30.70 24.68 -7.00
C VAL A 222 -29.23 24.39 -6.79
N ILE A 223 -28.52 25.20 -5.96
CA ILE A 223 -27.09 25.00 -5.69
C ILE A 223 -26.82 23.62 -5.11
N LEU A 224 -27.57 23.22 -4.06
CA LEU A 224 -27.39 21.93 -3.41
C LEU A 224 -27.77 20.77 -4.35
N GLY A 225 -28.81 20.92 -5.17
CA GLY A 225 -29.20 19.92 -6.17
C GLY A 225 -28.12 19.69 -7.23
N LEU A 226 -27.55 20.76 -7.78
CA LEU A 226 -26.46 20.69 -8.76
C LEU A 226 -25.19 20.06 -8.17
N LEU A 227 -24.77 20.52 -6.98
CA LEU A 227 -23.58 20.00 -6.31
C LEU A 227 -23.74 18.54 -5.88
N TYR A 228 -24.93 18.15 -5.41
CA TYR A 228 -25.19 16.76 -5.04
C TYR A 228 -25.26 15.84 -6.26
N SER A 229 -25.80 16.32 -7.39
CA SER A 229 -25.75 15.60 -8.66
C SER A 229 -24.31 15.36 -9.13
N MET A 230 -23.46 16.40 -9.03
CA MET A 230 -22.02 16.29 -9.33
C MET A 230 -21.33 15.27 -8.41
N ALA A 231 -21.67 15.25 -7.12
CA ALA A 231 -21.11 14.30 -6.17
C ALA A 231 -21.51 12.85 -6.50
N LEU A 232 -22.79 12.59 -6.79
CA LEU A 232 -23.26 11.28 -7.21
C LEU A 232 -22.60 10.81 -8.52
N MET A 233 -22.34 11.72 -9.46
CA MET A 233 -21.64 11.40 -10.71
C MET A 233 -20.11 11.31 -10.57
N SER A 234 -19.56 11.66 -9.42
CA SER A 234 -18.14 11.50 -9.11
C SER A 234 -17.84 10.12 -8.54
N LYS A 235 -18.56 9.73 -7.47
CA LYS A 235 -18.38 8.46 -6.78
C LYS A 235 -19.60 8.13 -5.92
N PHE A 236 -20.05 6.87 -5.94
CA PHE A 236 -21.30 6.48 -5.27
C PHE A 236 -21.26 6.65 -3.74
N ASN A 237 -20.09 6.51 -3.10
CA ASN A 237 -19.94 6.72 -1.64
C ASN A 237 -20.32 8.15 -1.19
N LEU A 238 -20.36 9.12 -2.11
CA LEU A 238 -20.87 10.46 -1.83
C LEU A 238 -22.39 10.51 -1.63
N ALA A 239 -23.14 9.45 -1.91
CA ALA A 239 -24.56 9.37 -1.52
C ALA A 239 -24.75 9.62 -0.02
N ALA A 240 -23.78 9.21 0.81
CA ALA A 240 -23.78 9.46 2.24
C ALA A 240 -23.84 10.96 2.60
N ILE A 241 -23.25 11.85 1.79
CA ILE A 241 -23.20 13.30 2.08
C ILE A 241 -24.59 13.95 2.07
N ALA A 242 -25.61 13.29 1.52
CA ALA A 242 -27.00 13.72 1.63
C ALA A 242 -27.45 13.88 3.09
N VAL A 243 -26.91 13.05 4.01
CA VAL A 243 -27.17 13.17 5.45
C VAL A 243 -26.69 14.52 5.97
N LEU A 244 -25.51 14.96 5.55
CA LEU A 244 -24.97 16.27 5.94
C LEU A 244 -25.85 17.42 5.41
N VAL A 245 -26.28 17.33 4.15
CA VAL A 245 -27.18 18.32 3.52
C VAL A 245 -28.52 18.37 4.26
N ALA A 246 -29.11 17.21 4.55
CA ALA A 246 -30.38 17.10 5.26
C ALA A 246 -30.30 17.67 6.67
N ILE A 247 -29.27 17.32 7.45
CA ILE A 247 -29.04 17.88 8.80
C ILE A 247 -28.92 19.40 8.74
N THR A 248 -28.12 19.91 7.80
CA THR A 248 -27.90 21.36 7.62
C THR A 248 -29.22 22.07 7.29
N MET A 249 -29.95 21.59 6.29
CA MET A 249 -31.24 22.18 5.88
C MET A 249 -32.26 22.14 7.01
N THR A 250 -32.34 21.01 7.73
CA THR A 250 -33.29 20.81 8.84
C THR A 250 -32.96 21.74 10.01
N TRP A 251 -31.68 21.88 10.35
CA TRP A 251 -31.22 22.81 11.37
C TRP A 251 -31.61 24.26 11.06
N VAL A 252 -31.39 24.71 9.81
CA VAL A 252 -31.77 26.06 9.37
C VAL A 252 -33.28 26.23 9.36
N ALA A 253 -34.02 25.26 8.84
CA ALA A 253 -35.49 25.27 8.81
C ALA A 253 -36.07 25.39 10.22
N TRP A 254 -35.54 24.63 11.18
CA TRP A 254 -35.96 24.68 12.57
C TRP A 254 -35.66 26.03 13.22
N ARG A 255 -34.42 26.51 13.10
CA ARG A 255 -33.98 27.79 13.72
C ARG A 255 -34.71 29.00 13.14
N LYS A 256 -35.04 28.99 11.85
CA LYS A 256 -35.70 30.10 11.14
C LYS A 256 -37.20 29.89 10.93
N LYS A 257 -37.76 28.76 11.39
CA LYS A 257 -39.17 28.36 11.20
C LYS A 257 -39.60 28.29 9.73
N GLN A 258 -38.74 27.79 8.84
CA GLN A 258 -38.91 27.76 7.37
C GLN A 258 -39.31 26.37 6.81
N TRP A 259 -40.17 25.61 7.50
CA TRP A 259 -40.54 24.25 7.10
C TRP A 259 -41.20 24.13 5.72
N GLY A 260 -42.03 25.10 5.33
CA GLY A 260 -42.64 25.11 3.99
C GLY A 260 -41.60 25.26 2.87
N LEU A 261 -40.51 26.00 3.13
CA LEU A 261 -39.42 26.19 2.18
C LEU A 261 -38.47 24.99 2.17
N TRP A 262 -38.30 24.33 3.32
CA TRP A 262 -37.58 23.07 3.43
C TRP A 262 -38.17 22.01 2.49
N LEU A 263 -39.49 21.80 2.52
CA LEU A 263 -40.14 20.82 1.64
C LEU A 263 -39.94 21.15 0.16
N LYS A 264 -40.08 22.43 -0.22
CA LYS A 264 -39.85 22.88 -1.61
C LYS A 264 -38.40 22.67 -2.06
N MET A 265 -37.43 22.90 -1.18
CA MET A 265 -36.02 22.65 -1.49
C MET A 265 -35.74 21.17 -1.66
N VAL A 266 -36.30 20.30 -0.82
CA VAL A 266 -36.19 18.83 -0.99
C VAL A 266 -36.70 18.41 -2.36
N LEU A 267 -37.86 18.92 -2.78
CA LEU A 267 -38.42 18.64 -4.11
C LEU A 267 -37.54 19.17 -5.25
N ILE A 268 -36.99 20.38 -5.13
CA ILE A 268 -36.06 20.95 -6.13
C ILE A 268 -34.78 20.13 -6.23
N ILE A 269 -34.18 19.77 -5.09
CA ILE A 269 -32.97 18.95 -5.04
C ILE A 269 -33.25 17.59 -5.68
N GLY A 270 -34.33 16.91 -5.27
CA GLY A 270 -34.73 15.62 -5.83
C GLY A 270 -34.99 15.68 -7.33
N GLY A 271 -35.66 16.72 -7.81
CA GLY A 271 -35.92 16.94 -9.24
C GLY A 271 -34.64 17.14 -10.06
N ILE A 272 -33.69 17.94 -9.56
CA ILE A 272 -32.40 18.16 -10.22
C ILE A 272 -31.56 16.88 -10.23
N VAL A 273 -31.51 16.15 -9.11
CA VAL A 273 -30.80 14.88 -9.00
C VAL A 273 -31.37 13.86 -9.99
N LEU A 274 -32.69 13.72 -10.03
CA LEU A 274 -33.34 12.82 -10.99
C LEU A 274 -33.02 13.22 -12.43
N LEU A 275 -33.06 14.50 -12.76
CA LEU A 275 -32.78 15.01 -14.10
C LEU A 275 -31.33 14.76 -14.55
N LEU A 276 -30.36 15.02 -13.68
CA LEU A 276 -28.94 14.99 -14.05
C LEU A 276 -28.27 13.64 -13.84
N THR A 277 -28.78 12.83 -12.90
CA THR A 277 -28.14 11.57 -12.49
C THR A 277 -29.04 10.35 -12.66
N GLY A 278 -30.36 10.54 -12.79
CA GLY A 278 -31.33 9.45 -12.88
C GLY A 278 -31.07 8.50 -14.04
N TRP A 279 -30.55 9.00 -15.16
CA TRP A 279 -30.20 8.18 -16.33
C TRP A 279 -29.14 7.12 -16.01
N TRP A 280 -28.17 7.43 -15.13
CA TRP A 280 -27.08 6.51 -14.78
C TRP A 280 -27.59 5.38 -13.90
N PHE A 281 -28.45 5.70 -12.93
CA PHE A 281 -29.14 4.69 -12.11
C PHE A 281 -30.07 3.82 -12.95
N ALA A 282 -30.79 4.41 -13.92
CA ALA A 282 -31.62 3.66 -14.86
C ALA A 282 -30.78 2.72 -15.75
N ARG A 283 -29.63 3.20 -16.26
CA ARG A 283 -28.68 2.37 -17.00
C ARG A 283 -28.24 1.16 -16.18
N ASN A 284 -27.80 1.38 -14.95
CA ASN A 284 -27.34 0.30 -14.08
C ASN A 284 -28.47 -0.68 -13.75
N GLN A 285 -29.69 -0.19 -13.51
CA GLN A 285 -30.86 -1.03 -13.31
C GLN A 285 -31.13 -1.94 -14.53
N MET A 286 -30.94 -1.42 -15.75
CA MET A 286 -31.12 -2.18 -16.99
C MET A 286 -29.99 -3.18 -17.24
N LEU A 287 -28.74 -2.84 -16.90
CA LEU A 287 -27.57 -3.69 -17.15
C LEU A 287 -27.35 -4.75 -16.07
N TYR A 288 -27.53 -4.39 -14.81
CA TYR A 288 -27.12 -5.18 -13.65
C TYR A 288 -28.30 -5.66 -12.80
N GLY A 289 -29.53 -5.24 -13.12
CA GLY A 289 -30.72 -5.55 -12.32
C GLY A 289 -30.84 -4.72 -11.03
N GLU A 290 -29.92 -3.79 -10.78
CA GLU A 290 -29.92 -2.90 -9.62
C GLU A 290 -29.26 -1.55 -9.93
N PRO A 291 -29.66 -0.44 -9.26
CA PRO A 291 -29.34 0.91 -9.72
C PRO A 291 -27.90 1.37 -9.42
N THR A 292 -27.18 0.72 -8.50
CA THR A 292 -25.90 1.20 -7.95
C THR A 292 -24.66 0.62 -8.64
N GLY A 293 -24.76 -0.56 -9.25
CA GLY A 293 -23.62 -1.34 -9.77
C GLY A 293 -22.80 -2.08 -8.70
N VAL A 294 -23.15 -1.92 -7.42
CA VAL A 294 -22.42 -2.52 -6.28
C VAL A 294 -22.65 -4.02 -6.20
N GLN A 295 -23.85 -4.52 -6.50
CA GLN A 295 -24.11 -5.96 -6.41
C GLN A 295 -23.27 -6.73 -7.43
N ARG A 296 -23.18 -6.20 -8.66
CA ARG A 296 -22.35 -6.79 -9.71
C ARG A 296 -20.86 -6.75 -9.35
N LEU A 297 -20.42 -5.69 -8.68
CA LEU A 297 -19.06 -5.62 -8.14
C LEU A 297 -18.84 -6.72 -7.09
N THR A 298 -19.77 -6.89 -6.16
CA THR A 298 -19.67 -7.90 -5.11
C THR A 298 -19.68 -9.34 -5.62
N GLU A 299 -20.41 -9.62 -6.71
CA GLU A 299 -20.37 -10.93 -7.38
C GLU A 299 -18.99 -11.23 -7.99
N LEU A 300 -18.29 -10.21 -8.48
CA LEU A 300 -16.98 -10.36 -9.11
C LEU A 300 -15.81 -10.44 -8.11
N TRP A 301 -15.92 -9.76 -6.97
CA TRP A 301 -14.84 -9.62 -6.00
C TRP A 301 -15.08 -10.34 -4.67
N GLY A 302 -16.28 -10.86 -4.44
CA GLY A 302 -16.71 -11.42 -3.16
C GLY A 302 -17.24 -10.38 -2.16
N VAL A 303 -17.89 -10.86 -1.10
CA VAL A 303 -18.44 -10.07 0.01
C VAL A 303 -18.02 -10.70 1.31
N ARG A 304 -17.67 -9.85 2.27
CA ARG A 304 -17.46 -10.26 3.67
C ARG A 304 -18.77 -10.18 4.45
N ASN A 305 -19.02 -11.13 5.35
CA ASN A 305 -20.16 -11.05 6.26
C ASN A 305 -19.88 -9.97 7.33
N PRO A 306 -20.69 -8.88 7.43
CA PRO A 306 -20.43 -7.80 8.39
C PRO A 306 -20.41 -8.24 9.84
N LEU A 307 -21.20 -9.27 10.21
CA LEU A 307 -21.29 -9.75 11.58
C LEU A 307 -20.03 -10.49 12.02
N GLU A 308 -19.32 -11.11 11.08
CA GLU A 308 -18.09 -11.88 11.33
C GLU A 308 -16.83 -11.04 11.10
N SER A 309 -16.95 -9.87 10.44
CA SER A 309 -15.80 -9.08 9.99
C SER A 309 -15.51 -7.84 10.86
N PHE A 310 -16.17 -7.70 12.01
CA PHE A 310 -16.02 -6.52 12.86
C PHE A 310 -14.59 -6.39 13.43
N ASP A 311 -14.05 -7.49 13.96
CA ASP A 311 -12.70 -7.50 14.51
C ASP A 311 -11.64 -7.30 13.42
N LEU A 312 -11.85 -7.92 12.25
CA LEU A 312 -11.02 -7.70 11.06
C LEU A 312 -11.04 -6.22 10.62
N ALA A 313 -12.21 -5.58 10.60
CA ALA A 313 -12.32 -4.17 10.25
C ALA A 313 -11.56 -3.26 11.23
N ILE A 314 -11.52 -3.60 12.53
CA ILE A 314 -10.68 -2.92 13.52
C ILE A 314 -9.20 -3.15 13.24
N TYR A 315 -8.82 -4.40 12.97
CA TYR A 315 -7.44 -4.79 12.64
C TYR A 315 -6.92 -4.09 11.37
N GLU A 316 -7.79 -3.76 10.42
CA GLU A 316 -7.44 -3.06 9.18
C GLU A 316 -7.31 -1.52 9.35
N LEU A 317 -7.76 -0.93 10.48
CA LEU A 317 -7.68 0.52 10.72
C LEU A 317 -6.25 1.12 10.68
N PRO A 318 -5.20 0.46 11.22
CA PRO A 318 -3.83 0.93 11.07
C PRO A 318 -3.40 1.06 9.60
N TYR A 319 -3.87 0.16 8.72
CA TYR A 319 -3.59 0.27 7.29
C TYR A 319 -4.35 1.45 6.66
N VAL A 320 -5.62 1.67 7.02
CA VAL A 320 -6.38 2.88 6.62
C VAL A 320 -5.64 4.15 7.05
N TRP A 321 -5.10 4.16 8.27
CA TRP A 321 -4.34 5.27 8.82
C TRP A 321 -3.07 5.55 8.00
N THR A 322 -2.22 4.55 7.77
CA THR A 322 -0.96 4.74 7.04
C THR A 322 -1.20 5.15 5.58
N SER A 323 -2.19 4.53 4.92
CA SER A 323 -2.59 4.85 3.55
C SER A 323 -3.29 6.21 3.40
N LEU A 324 -3.88 6.79 4.45
CA LEU A 324 -4.41 8.16 4.41
C LEU A 324 -3.28 9.21 4.33
N TRP A 325 -2.11 8.90 4.88
CA TRP A 325 -0.99 9.85 5.00
C TRP A 325 0.06 9.67 3.92
N GLY A 326 0.38 8.44 3.55
CA GLY A 326 1.38 8.15 2.53
C GLY A 326 1.81 6.70 2.59
N ARG A 327 1.07 5.84 1.90
CA ARG A 327 1.50 4.48 1.54
C ARG A 327 1.10 4.32 0.08
N PHE A 328 2.09 4.38 -0.81
CA PHE A 328 1.84 4.55 -2.25
C PHE A 328 1.67 3.21 -2.97
N GLY A 329 1.22 3.30 -4.22
CA GLY A 329 0.83 2.14 -5.03
C GLY A 329 -0.32 1.36 -4.40
N PHE A 330 -0.28 0.04 -4.48
CA PHE A 330 -1.16 -0.90 -3.78
C PHE A 330 -0.80 -1.11 -2.30
N GLY A 331 0.24 -0.45 -1.80
CA GLY A 331 0.77 -0.69 -0.46
C GLY A 331 2.29 -0.79 -0.42
N GLN A 332 2.92 -0.91 -1.59
CA GLN A 332 4.31 -1.34 -1.73
C GLN A 332 5.37 -0.29 -1.45
N VAL A 333 4.97 0.98 -1.33
CA VAL A 333 5.88 2.04 -0.90
C VAL A 333 5.34 2.68 0.39
N PRO A 334 5.55 2.02 1.54
CA PRO A 334 5.25 2.61 2.84
C PRO A 334 6.30 3.67 3.23
N LEU A 335 5.91 4.56 4.13
CA LEU A 335 6.82 5.42 4.87
C LEU A 335 7.26 4.71 6.17
N PRO A 336 8.40 5.11 6.78
CA PRO A 336 8.82 4.57 8.07
C PRO A 336 7.79 4.78 9.18
N GLU A 337 7.67 3.79 10.08
CA GLU A 337 6.75 3.83 11.21
C GLU A 337 6.88 5.08 12.11
N PRO A 338 8.09 5.64 12.37
CA PRO A 338 8.20 6.89 13.12
C PRO A 338 7.42 8.07 12.51
N ILE A 339 7.29 8.13 11.18
CA ILE A 339 6.49 9.17 10.51
C ILE A 339 5.01 8.98 10.84
N TYR A 340 4.49 7.75 10.72
CA TYR A 340 3.09 7.44 11.02
C TYR A 340 2.75 7.65 12.49
N THR A 341 3.65 7.26 13.39
CA THR A 341 3.52 7.49 14.83
C THR A 341 3.51 8.99 15.14
N GLY A 342 4.41 9.78 14.54
CA GLY A 342 4.43 11.24 14.71
C GLY A 342 3.13 11.91 14.23
N LEU A 343 2.58 11.47 13.10
CA LEU A 343 1.29 11.94 12.59
C LEU A 343 0.13 11.56 13.51
N ARG A 344 0.19 10.38 14.16
CA ARG A 344 -0.83 9.91 15.11
C ARG A 344 -0.87 10.83 16.33
N TRP A 345 0.30 11.18 16.87
CA TRP A 345 0.41 12.16 17.94
C TRP A 345 -0.05 13.55 17.52
N LEU A 346 0.26 13.98 16.29
CA LEU A 346 -0.21 15.27 15.77
C LEU A 346 -1.74 15.35 15.70
N ALA A 347 -2.39 14.29 15.21
CA ALA A 347 -3.86 14.19 15.18
C ALA A 347 -4.46 14.14 16.59
N LEU A 348 -3.87 13.35 17.50
CA LEU A 348 -4.32 13.27 18.89
C LEU A 348 -4.20 14.63 19.60
N MET A 349 -3.08 15.33 19.42
CA MET A 349 -2.92 16.70 19.92
C MET A 349 -4.01 17.61 19.37
N ALA A 350 -4.31 17.55 18.07
CA ALA A 350 -5.38 18.36 17.50
C ALA A 350 -6.75 18.09 18.17
N VAL A 351 -7.09 16.82 18.42
CA VAL A 351 -8.33 16.43 19.11
C VAL A 351 -8.35 16.95 20.56
N LEU A 352 -7.29 16.67 21.32
CA LEU A 352 -7.16 17.11 22.71
C LEU A 352 -7.17 18.64 22.85
N GLY A 353 -6.77 19.36 21.81
CA GLY A 353 -6.85 20.81 21.74
C GLY A 353 -8.26 21.35 21.95
N TYR A 354 -9.29 20.62 21.52
CA TYR A 354 -10.69 21.01 21.74
C TYR A 354 -11.13 20.88 23.21
N LEU A 355 -10.43 20.09 24.04
CA LEU A 355 -10.69 19.99 25.48
C LEU A 355 -10.09 21.16 26.26
N LEU A 356 -8.99 21.76 25.78
CA LEU A 356 -8.29 22.82 26.50
C LEU A 356 -9.14 24.06 26.83
N PRO A 357 -9.96 24.63 25.90
CA PRO A 357 -10.84 25.75 26.24
C PRO A 357 -11.91 25.37 27.28
N VAL A 358 -12.36 24.12 27.30
CA VAL A 358 -13.34 23.64 28.29
C VAL A 358 -12.67 23.55 29.66
N LEU A 359 -11.50 22.90 29.73
CA LEU A 359 -10.71 22.76 30.96
C LEU A 359 -10.26 24.10 31.53
N ARG A 360 -9.88 25.06 30.66
CA ARG A 360 -9.52 26.44 31.04
C ARG A 360 -10.72 27.34 31.36
N ARG A 361 -11.95 26.80 31.39
CA ARG A 361 -13.21 27.54 31.62
C ARG A 361 -13.44 28.70 30.64
N GLN A 362 -13.01 28.53 29.39
CA GLN A 362 -13.18 29.47 28.26
C GLN A 362 -13.99 28.87 27.09
N PRO A 363 -15.18 28.26 27.32
CA PRO A 363 -15.95 27.61 26.26
C PRO A 363 -16.49 28.59 25.19
N HIS A 364 -16.54 29.89 25.50
CA HIS A 364 -16.94 30.93 24.54
C HIS A 364 -16.06 30.92 23.28
N LYS A 365 -14.77 30.53 23.38
CA LYS A 365 -13.85 30.42 22.24
C LYS A 365 -14.23 29.33 21.25
N LEU A 366 -14.93 28.27 21.70
CA LEU A 366 -15.47 27.21 20.83
C LEU A 366 -16.82 27.63 20.22
N LYS A 367 -17.61 28.40 20.97
CA LYS A 367 -18.92 28.90 20.53
C LYS A 367 -18.84 29.92 19.38
N GLU A 368 -17.69 30.58 19.19
CA GLU A 368 -17.47 31.51 18.06
C GLU A 368 -17.75 30.89 16.68
N ALA A 369 -17.51 29.58 16.53
CA ALA A 369 -17.72 28.84 15.29
C ALA A 369 -19.08 28.11 15.21
N GLY A 370 -19.76 27.92 16.34
CA GLY A 370 -21.13 27.39 16.44
C GLY A 370 -21.45 26.15 15.58
N ALA A 371 -22.55 26.21 14.84
CA ALA A 371 -23.05 25.13 13.99
C ALA A 371 -22.12 24.73 12.81
N PRO A 372 -21.43 25.67 12.13
CA PRO A 372 -20.42 25.32 11.12
C PRO A 372 -19.36 24.32 11.59
N LEU A 373 -18.82 24.50 12.81
CA LEU A 373 -17.83 23.58 13.38
C LEU A 373 -18.42 22.17 13.60
N LEU A 374 -19.66 22.11 14.11
CA LEU A 374 -20.37 20.84 14.32
C LEU A 374 -20.61 20.10 13.00
N ILE A 375 -20.93 20.82 11.92
CA ILE A 375 -21.08 20.22 10.58
C ILE A 375 -19.77 19.62 10.07
N LEU A 376 -18.61 20.23 10.35
CA LEU A 376 -17.32 19.62 10.01
C LEU A 376 -17.07 18.32 10.77
N VAL A 377 -17.40 18.28 12.06
CA VAL A 377 -17.30 17.06 12.88
C VAL A 377 -18.24 15.97 12.35
N ILE A 378 -19.50 16.31 12.06
CA ILE A 378 -20.48 15.38 11.48
C ILE A 378 -19.99 14.83 10.14
N ASN A 379 -19.38 15.67 9.30
CA ASN A 379 -18.80 15.22 8.03
C ASN A 379 -17.69 14.18 8.25
N VAL A 380 -16.73 14.46 9.14
CA VAL A 380 -15.65 13.52 9.49
C VAL A 380 -16.20 12.21 10.05
N THR A 381 -17.14 12.27 10.99
CA THR A 381 -17.76 11.06 11.58
C THR A 381 -18.53 10.25 10.55
N LEU A 382 -19.27 10.93 9.66
CA LEU A 382 -20.03 10.29 8.59
C LEU A 382 -19.12 9.52 7.64
N PHE A 383 -18.05 10.13 7.15
CA PHE A 383 -17.15 9.43 6.21
C PHE A 383 -16.25 8.40 6.89
N PHE A 384 -15.98 8.55 8.19
CA PHE A 384 -15.39 7.46 8.97
C PHE A 384 -16.34 6.26 9.01
N ALA A 385 -17.63 6.47 9.26
CA ALA A 385 -18.63 5.40 9.24
C ALA A 385 -18.79 4.76 7.85
N VAL A 386 -18.68 5.55 6.76
CA VAL A 386 -18.68 5.02 5.38
C VAL A 386 -17.49 4.09 5.14
N ILE A 387 -16.28 4.48 5.56
CA ILE A 387 -15.09 3.64 5.42
C ILE A 387 -15.21 2.41 6.30
N PHE A 388 -15.62 2.57 7.55
CA PHE A 388 -15.78 1.44 8.47
C PHE A 388 -16.80 0.44 7.93
N ASN A 389 -17.92 0.91 7.36
CA ASN A 389 -18.87 0.05 6.68
C ASN A 389 -18.25 -0.66 5.46
N TYR A 390 -17.41 0.02 4.69
CA TYR A 390 -16.68 -0.59 3.57
C TYR A 390 -15.75 -1.72 4.03
N LEU A 391 -15.02 -1.55 5.14
CA LEU A 391 -14.15 -2.59 5.72
C LEU A 391 -14.93 -3.84 6.13
N LEU A 392 -16.15 -3.66 6.63
CA LEU A 392 -17.04 -4.76 7.04
C LEU A 392 -17.53 -5.61 5.87
N ILE A 393 -17.68 -5.02 4.67
CA ILE A 393 -18.34 -5.69 3.53
C ILE A 393 -17.39 -6.06 2.39
N SER A 394 -16.27 -5.34 2.24
CA SER A 394 -15.42 -5.46 1.05
C SER A 394 -14.10 -6.18 1.35
N PRO A 395 -13.74 -7.20 0.55
CA PRO A 395 -12.43 -7.84 0.64
C PRO A 395 -11.32 -7.08 -0.12
N ALA A 396 -11.64 -6.00 -0.84
CA ALA A 396 -10.73 -5.31 -1.75
C ALA A 396 -9.67 -4.40 -1.06
N GLY A 397 -9.49 -4.55 0.25
CA GLY A 397 -8.42 -3.95 1.03
C GLY A 397 -8.73 -2.56 1.63
N PRO A 398 -8.21 -2.27 2.83
CA PRO A 398 -8.41 -0.99 3.52
C PRO A 398 -7.66 0.17 2.85
N MET A 399 -8.35 1.20 2.36
CA MET A 399 -7.69 2.35 1.72
C MET A 399 -8.16 3.69 2.30
N GLY A 400 -7.23 4.45 2.89
CA GLY A 400 -7.48 5.76 3.49
C GLY A 400 -7.97 6.83 2.51
N ARG A 401 -7.66 6.69 1.21
CA ARG A 401 -8.10 7.62 0.15
C ARG A 401 -9.62 7.76 0.04
N PHE A 402 -10.40 6.77 0.50
CA PHE A 402 -11.86 6.86 0.54
C PHE A 402 -12.38 7.95 1.48
N PHE A 403 -11.52 8.47 2.36
CA PHE A 403 -11.82 9.56 3.28
C PHE A 403 -11.70 10.95 2.64
N PHE A 404 -11.14 11.07 1.44
CA PHE A 404 -10.88 12.36 0.80
C PHE A 404 -12.08 13.34 0.73
N PRO A 405 -13.34 12.89 0.53
CA PRO A 405 -14.51 13.79 0.62
C PRO A 405 -14.64 14.56 1.93
N ALA A 406 -14.17 13.99 3.05
CA ALA A 406 -14.19 14.60 4.38
C ALA A 406 -12.85 15.21 4.81
N MET A 407 -11.79 14.99 4.04
CA MET A 407 -10.45 15.48 4.33
C MET A 407 -10.37 17.01 4.47
N PRO A 408 -11.10 17.84 3.69
CA PRO A 408 -11.22 19.27 3.96
C PRO A 408 -11.70 19.59 5.38
N ALA A 409 -12.72 18.88 5.86
CA ALA A 409 -13.28 19.08 7.20
C ALA A 409 -12.26 18.67 8.27
N LEU A 410 -11.61 17.50 8.11
CA LEU A 410 -10.55 17.04 9.00
C LEU A 410 -9.38 18.03 9.07
N ALA A 411 -8.88 18.49 7.93
CA ALA A 411 -7.76 19.43 7.82
C ALA A 411 -8.03 20.76 8.58
N ILE A 412 -9.26 21.27 8.47
CA ILE A 412 -9.71 22.49 9.15
C ILE A 412 -9.84 22.27 10.66
N LEU A 413 -10.37 21.12 11.09
CA LEU A 413 -10.44 20.73 12.49
C LEU A 413 -9.04 20.56 13.10
N MET A 414 -8.11 19.94 12.37
CA MET A 414 -6.73 19.77 12.80
C MET A 414 -6.04 21.11 13.08
N GLY A 415 -6.14 22.04 12.11
CA GLY A 415 -5.57 23.39 12.26
C GLY A 415 -6.13 24.14 13.46
N ASN A 416 -7.44 24.10 13.68
CA ASN A 416 -8.06 24.80 14.82
C ASN A 416 -7.80 24.12 16.18
N GLY A 417 -7.69 22.78 16.21
CA GLY A 417 -7.33 22.03 17.41
C GLY A 417 -5.93 22.38 17.92
N LEU A 418 -4.93 22.32 17.03
CA LEU A 418 -3.53 22.63 17.37
C LEU A 418 -3.33 24.08 17.82
N ARG A 419 -4.12 25.02 17.28
CA ARG A 419 -4.11 26.42 17.69
C ARG A 419 -4.27 26.61 19.21
N GLN A 420 -5.01 25.74 19.87
CA GLN A 420 -5.34 25.89 21.30
C GLN A 420 -4.12 25.73 22.22
N TYR A 421 -3.07 25.04 21.75
CA TYR A 421 -1.79 24.89 22.47
C TYR A 421 -0.89 26.11 22.28
N VAL A 422 -0.75 26.56 21.03
CA VAL A 422 0.19 27.61 20.63
C VAL A 422 -0.24 29.00 21.14
N TRP A 423 -1.53 29.17 21.44
CA TRP A 423 -2.08 30.41 22.00
C TRP A 423 -1.35 30.93 23.24
N GLY A 424 -0.92 30.03 24.14
CA GLY A 424 -0.23 30.42 25.39
C GLY A 424 1.20 30.91 25.18
N ALA A 425 1.88 30.44 24.11
CA ALA A 425 3.30 30.71 23.86
C ALA A 425 3.56 32.12 23.30
N PHE A 426 2.59 32.73 22.60
CA PHE A 426 2.76 34.04 21.94
C PHE A 426 2.02 35.18 22.64
N SER A 427 2.04 35.18 23.98
CA SER A 427 1.52 36.27 24.81
C SER A 427 0.03 36.62 24.56
N GLY A 428 -0.77 35.66 24.07
CA GLY A 428 -2.20 35.82 23.83
C GLY A 428 -2.60 36.64 22.58
N SER A 429 -1.68 36.94 21.66
CA SER A 429 -2.03 37.62 20.39
C SER A 429 -2.63 36.64 19.38
N GLU A 430 -3.90 36.85 18.99
CA GLU A 430 -4.59 36.00 17.99
C GLU A 430 -3.83 35.96 16.66
N HIS A 431 -3.45 37.13 16.15
CA HIS A 431 -2.83 37.28 14.85
C HIS A 431 -1.46 36.58 14.79
N LYS A 432 -0.61 36.78 15.82
CA LYS A 432 0.72 36.13 15.89
C LYS A 432 0.59 34.62 15.98
N THR A 433 -0.35 34.14 16.79
CA THR A 433 -0.64 32.70 16.95
C THR A 433 -1.04 32.08 15.61
N ASP A 434 -2.02 32.67 14.93
CA ASP A 434 -2.52 32.16 13.65
C ASP A 434 -1.43 32.20 12.56
N LYS A 435 -0.61 33.26 12.53
CA LYS A 435 0.50 33.40 11.58
C LYS A 435 1.56 32.32 11.78
N TRP A 436 2.07 32.16 13.01
CA TRP A 436 3.14 31.18 13.28
C TRP A 436 2.66 29.75 13.13
N LEU A 437 1.46 29.43 13.62
CA LEU A 437 0.86 28.12 13.41
C LEU A 437 0.74 27.82 11.92
N SER A 438 0.21 28.77 11.13
CA SER A 438 0.11 28.61 9.69
C SER A 438 1.47 28.34 9.05
N LEU A 439 2.49 29.14 9.37
CA LEU A 439 3.85 28.94 8.83
C LEU A 439 4.42 27.57 9.21
N MET A 440 4.30 27.15 10.48
CA MET A 440 4.79 25.87 10.97
C MET A 440 4.08 24.69 10.30
N THR A 441 2.75 24.73 10.20
CA THR A 441 1.99 23.66 9.54
C THR A 441 2.31 23.59 8.05
N ASN A 442 2.44 24.74 7.36
CA ASN A 442 2.81 24.75 5.94
C ASN A 442 4.22 24.18 5.74
N ALA A 443 5.21 24.63 6.52
CA ALA A 443 6.57 24.14 6.41
C ALA A 443 6.68 22.64 6.76
N GLY A 444 6.06 22.20 7.85
CA GLY A 444 6.10 20.81 8.29
C GLY A 444 5.42 19.87 7.30
N MET A 445 4.23 20.20 6.82
CA MET A 445 3.50 19.36 5.87
C MET A 445 4.15 19.36 4.48
N ALA A 446 4.66 20.51 4.00
CA ALA A 446 5.44 20.55 2.75
C ALA A 446 6.71 19.71 2.86
N THR A 447 7.42 19.78 3.99
CA THR A 447 8.61 18.95 4.25
C THR A 447 8.25 17.47 4.26
N LEU A 448 7.16 17.08 4.93
CA LEU A 448 6.66 15.70 4.93
C LEU A 448 6.39 15.20 3.50
N THR A 449 5.73 16.01 2.66
CA THR A 449 5.47 15.65 1.25
C THR A 449 6.77 15.53 0.46
N LEU A 450 7.71 16.47 0.62
CA LEU A 450 9.01 16.40 -0.06
C LEU A 450 9.79 15.14 0.35
N VAL A 451 9.83 14.82 1.64
CA VAL A 451 10.46 13.60 2.15
C VAL A 451 9.76 12.36 1.58
N ALA A 452 8.43 12.33 1.55
CA ALA A 452 7.69 11.20 0.99
C ALA A 452 7.97 11.00 -0.51
N LEU A 453 7.97 12.09 -1.31
CA LEU A 453 8.18 12.01 -2.76
C LEU A 453 9.64 11.70 -3.12
N PHE A 454 10.60 12.40 -2.52
CA PHE A 454 12.01 12.31 -2.91
C PHE A 454 12.82 11.32 -2.09
N GLY A 455 12.41 11.05 -0.85
CA GLY A 455 13.07 10.09 0.04
C GLY A 455 12.54 8.66 -0.10
N TYR A 456 11.30 8.46 -0.52
CA TYR A 456 10.69 7.11 -0.57
C TYR A 456 10.07 6.76 -1.92
N LEU A 457 9.20 7.61 -2.49
CA LEU A 457 8.55 7.28 -3.77
C LEU A 457 9.54 7.23 -4.94
N ARG A 458 10.39 8.24 -5.10
CA ARG A 458 11.36 8.29 -6.21
C ARG A 458 12.40 7.17 -6.12
N PRO A 459 13.04 6.90 -4.97
CA PRO A 459 13.99 5.79 -4.87
C PRO A 459 13.35 4.41 -5.10
N ALA A 460 12.08 4.22 -4.72
CA ALA A 460 11.37 2.95 -4.91
C ALA A 460 11.18 2.53 -6.38
N TYR A 461 11.32 3.48 -7.32
CA TYR A 461 11.22 3.24 -8.77
C TYR A 461 12.45 3.74 -9.53
N ALA A 462 13.56 3.99 -8.82
CA ALA A 462 14.78 4.45 -9.45
C ALA A 462 15.46 3.32 -10.20
N ARG A 463 16.07 3.65 -11.34
CA ARG A 463 17.00 2.72 -12.01
C ARG A 463 18.19 2.42 -11.10
N PRO A 464 18.83 1.24 -11.26
CA PRO A 464 20.03 0.90 -10.53
C PRO A 464 21.12 1.97 -10.72
N PRO A 465 21.95 2.23 -9.70
CA PRO A 465 23.07 3.15 -9.81
C PRO A 465 24.01 2.76 -10.96
N ARG A 466 24.60 3.76 -11.62
CA ARG A 466 25.64 3.55 -12.64
C ARG A 466 27.03 3.68 -12.01
N PHE A 467 28.00 2.92 -12.51
CA PHE A 467 29.41 3.07 -12.14
C PHE A 467 30.26 3.47 -13.35
N ALA A 468 31.39 4.14 -13.08
CA ALA A 468 32.30 4.63 -14.11
C ALA A 468 33.33 3.56 -14.50
N VAL A 469 33.96 3.73 -15.67
CA VAL A 469 34.98 2.78 -16.14
C VAL A 469 36.18 2.66 -15.21
N GLU A 470 36.53 3.77 -14.56
CA GLU A 470 37.67 3.88 -13.66
C GLU A 470 37.33 3.49 -12.21
N THR A 471 36.08 3.11 -11.92
CA THR A 471 35.68 2.69 -10.58
C THR A 471 36.47 1.43 -10.18
N ALA A 472 37.13 1.49 -9.03
CA ALA A 472 37.76 0.32 -8.43
C ALA A 472 36.66 -0.62 -7.92
N VAL A 473 36.42 -1.70 -8.66
CA VAL A 473 35.36 -2.68 -8.34
C VAL A 473 35.85 -3.63 -7.24
N PRO A 474 35.07 -3.86 -6.16
CA PRO A 474 35.35 -4.89 -5.16
C PRO A 474 35.37 -6.29 -5.77
N HIS A 475 36.20 -7.19 -5.21
CA HIS A 475 36.39 -8.57 -5.68
C HIS A 475 36.36 -8.70 -7.23
N PRO A 476 37.32 -8.08 -7.93
CA PRO A 476 37.28 -7.98 -9.38
C PRO A 476 37.28 -9.37 -10.02
N LEU A 477 36.30 -9.60 -10.90
CA LEU A 477 36.08 -10.86 -11.59
C LEU A 477 35.70 -10.57 -13.04
N HIS A 478 36.11 -11.43 -13.96
CA HIS A 478 35.71 -11.34 -15.36
C HIS A 478 34.90 -12.56 -15.75
N ALA A 479 33.57 -12.39 -15.79
CA ALA A 479 32.64 -13.43 -16.22
C ALA A 479 31.68 -12.86 -17.28
N GLN A 480 31.75 -13.41 -18.48
CA GLN A 480 30.93 -13.02 -19.63
C GLN A 480 29.74 -13.98 -19.78
N PHE A 481 28.53 -13.44 -19.71
CA PHE A 481 27.26 -14.16 -19.85
C PHE A 481 26.77 -14.04 -21.30
N ASP A 482 26.88 -15.13 -22.05
CA ASP A 482 26.77 -15.19 -23.51
C ASP A 482 27.47 -13.99 -24.16
N SER A 483 26.83 -13.30 -25.10
CA SER A 483 27.35 -12.06 -25.70
C SER A 483 26.73 -10.80 -25.11
N PHE A 484 25.95 -10.88 -24.04
CA PHE A 484 25.03 -9.80 -23.64
C PHE A 484 25.53 -8.95 -22.49
N ILE A 485 26.11 -9.55 -21.45
CA ILE A 485 26.47 -8.83 -20.23
C ILE A 485 27.70 -9.45 -19.57
N GLN A 486 28.53 -8.62 -18.95
CA GLN A 486 29.77 -9.01 -18.31
C GLN A 486 29.76 -8.56 -16.85
N LEU A 487 30.12 -9.45 -15.93
CA LEU A 487 30.40 -9.11 -14.55
C LEU A 487 31.84 -8.61 -14.44
N HIS A 488 32.04 -7.50 -13.73
CA HIS A 488 33.35 -6.91 -13.43
C HIS A 488 33.83 -7.17 -12.00
N GLY A 489 32.93 -7.56 -11.11
CA GLY A 489 33.21 -7.89 -9.71
C GLY A 489 31.95 -7.76 -8.86
N TYR A 490 32.11 -7.96 -7.55
CA TYR A 490 31.00 -8.04 -6.61
C TYR A 490 31.43 -7.63 -5.20
N ASP A 491 30.45 -7.23 -4.40
CA ASP A 491 30.62 -7.01 -2.96
C ASP A 491 29.50 -7.76 -2.23
N ILE A 492 29.85 -8.50 -1.18
CA ILE A 492 28.90 -9.30 -0.39
C ILE A 492 29.12 -8.95 1.07
N HIS A 493 28.03 -8.74 1.81
CA HIS A 493 28.09 -8.48 3.23
C HIS A 493 26.80 -8.93 3.95
N PRO A 494 26.88 -9.55 5.13
CA PRO A 494 28.09 -10.08 5.77
C PRO A 494 28.53 -11.45 5.19
N ASP A 495 29.77 -11.86 5.48
CA ASP A 495 30.33 -13.17 5.05
C ASP A 495 29.84 -14.34 5.94
N SER A 496 29.30 -14.01 7.13
CA SER A 496 28.56 -14.94 7.97
C SER A 496 27.25 -14.33 8.43
N VAL A 497 26.18 -15.13 8.38
CA VAL A 497 24.80 -14.70 8.60
C VAL A 497 24.08 -15.71 9.49
N LYS A 498 23.08 -15.26 10.25
CA LYS A 498 22.18 -16.15 11.02
C LYS A 498 20.84 -16.34 10.29
N PRO A 499 20.10 -17.43 10.55
CA PRO A 499 18.74 -17.58 10.05
C PRO A 499 17.87 -16.35 10.34
N GLY A 500 17.10 -15.89 9.35
CA GLY A 500 16.29 -14.66 9.42
C GLY A 500 17.02 -13.36 9.04
N GLU A 501 18.35 -13.34 9.04
CA GLU A 501 19.14 -12.17 8.65
C GLU A 501 19.32 -12.08 7.11
N PRO A 502 19.46 -10.86 6.56
CA PRO A 502 19.72 -10.66 5.14
C PRO A 502 21.21 -10.72 4.78
N ILE A 503 21.48 -11.12 3.54
CA ILE A 503 22.77 -10.93 2.85
C ILE A 503 22.56 -9.84 1.80
N ASP A 504 23.39 -8.79 1.85
CA ASP A 504 23.45 -7.73 0.84
C ASP A 504 24.51 -8.09 -0.21
N ILE A 505 24.11 -8.03 -1.49
CA ILE A 505 24.92 -8.47 -2.64
C ILE A 505 24.89 -7.36 -3.68
N ASP A 506 26.04 -6.76 -3.97
CA ASP A 506 26.22 -5.77 -5.03
C ASP A 506 27.01 -6.38 -6.19
N LEU A 507 26.48 -6.31 -7.41
CA LEU A 507 27.09 -6.89 -8.61
C LEU A 507 27.33 -5.80 -9.65
N TYR A 508 28.54 -5.74 -10.19
CA TYR A 508 28.98 -4.67 -11.09
C TYR A 508 28.94 -5.15 -12.54
N TRP A 509 27.90 -4.74 -13.26
CA TRP A 509 27.61 -5.22 -14.61
C TRP A 509 27.96 -4.23 -15.73
N GLU A 510 28.43 -4.73 -16.86
CA GLU A 510 28.51 -4.00 -18.13
C GLU A 510 27.79 -4.75 -19.25
N VAL A 511 26.86 -4.09 -19.92
CA VAL A 511 26.15 -4.63 -21.08
C VAL A 511 27.08 -4.60 -22.30
N THR A 512 27.34 -5.75 -22.88
CA THR A 512 28.19 -5.90 -24.08
C THR A 512 27.37 -5.97 -25.38
N ALA A 513 26.15 -6.50 -25.34
CA ALA A 513 25.21 -6.46 -26.47
C ALA A 513 23.75 -6.44 -26.01
N LYS A 514 22.86 -5.90 -26.88
CA LYS A 514 21.43 -5.90 -26.61
C LYS A 514 20.84 -7.32 -26.76
N PRO A 515 20.20 -7.88 -25.71
CA PRO A 515 19.55 -9.18 -25.80
C PRO A 515 18.25 -9.13 -26.65
N PRO A 516 17.77 -10.28 -27.17
CA PRO A 516 16.56 -10.35 -27.99
C PRO A 516 15.26 -10.10 -27.23
N GLY A 517 15.28 -10.12 -25.89
CA GLY A 517 14.11 -9.96 -25.04
C GLY A 517 14.49 -9.77 -23.57
N ASN A 518 13.52 -9.96 -22.68
CA ASN A 518 13.75 -9.93 -21.24
C ASN A 518 14.29 -11.27 -20.75
N TYR A 519 15.32 -11.20 -19.93
CA TYR A 519 15.89 -12.26 -19.10
C TYR A 519 15.62 -11.95 -17.63
N TYR A 520 15.46 -13.00 -16.84
CA TYR A 520 15.38 -12.98 -15.39
C TYR A 520 16.75 -13.25 -14.81
N PHE A 521 17.06 -12.56 -13.73
CA PHE A 521 18.26 -12.72 -12.94
C PHE A 521 17.90 -13.52 -11.68
N PHE A 522 18.68 -14.55 -11.38
CA PHE A 522 18.52 -15.33 -10.16
C PHE A 522 19.74 -15.19 -9.26
N THR A 523 19.49 -15.29 -7.96
CA THR A 523 20.49 -15.43 -6.91
C THR A 523 20.06 -16.57 -6.02
N HIS A 524 20.87 -17.63 -5.94
CA HIS A 524 20.60 -18.82 -5.14
C HIS A 524 21.70 -19.00 -4.10
N LEU A 525 21.31 -19.35 -2.89
CA LEU A 525 22.21 -19.78 -1.83
C LEU A 525 22.03 -21.29 -1.66
N ILE A 526 23.04 -22.07 -2.02
CA ILE A 526 22.99 -23.53 -2.08
C ILE A 526 23.96 -24.11 -1.05
N ASP A 527 23.46 -24.90 -0.11
CA ASP A 527 24.30 -25.49 0.94
C ASP A 527 25.11 -26.69 0.48
N GLU A 528 25.95 -27.23 1.37
CA GLU A 528 26.79 -28.40 1.13
C GLU A 528 26.02 -29.68 0.75
N THR A 529 24.70 -29.72 1.00
CA THR A 529 23.82 -30.84 0.62
C THR A 529 23.29 -30.72 -0.81
N GLY A 530 23.56 -29.58 -1.47
CA GLY A 530 23.05 -29.25 -2.80
C GLY A 530 21.60 -28.79 -2.78
N THR A 531 21.07 -28.38 -1.63
CA THR A 531 19.71 -27.84 -1.50
C THR A 531 19.74 -26.31 -1.48
N ILE A 532 18.70 -25.68 -2.02
CA ILE A 532 18.57 -24.22 -2.01
C ILE A 532 18.07 -23.80 -0.62
N VAL A 533 18.90 -23.06 0.11
CA VAL A 533 18.56 -22.48 1.42
C VAL A 533 17.72 -21.22 1.22
N ALA A 534 18.14 -20.36 0.29
CA ALA A 534 17.43 -19.13 -0.06
C ALA A 534 17.58 -18.88 -1.56
N GLN A 535 16.55 -18.32 -2.18
CA GLN A 535 16.61 -17.91 -3.58
C GLN A 535 15.86 -16.62 -3.83
N ARG A 536 16.27 -15.92 -4.87
CA ARG A 536 15.64 -14.70 -5.33
C ARG A 536 15.76 -14.57 -6.83
N ASP A 537 14.60 -14.48 -7.48
CA ASP A 537 14.46 -14.26 -8.91
C ASP A 537 13.81 -12.90 -9.15
N THR A 538 14.34 -12.14 -10.10
CA THR A 538 13.80 -10.84 -10.47
C THR A 538 14.18 -10.45 -11.89
N HIS A 539 13.53 -9.43 -12.43
CA HIS A 539 14.09 -8.73 -13.58
C HIS A 539 15.29 -7.88 -13.12
N PRO A 540 16.31 -7.67 -13.98
CA PRO A 540 17.46 -6.86 -13.61
C PRO A 540 17.09 -5.44 -13.13
N GLY A 541 17.89 -4.91 -12.22
CA GLY A 541 17.65 -3.68 -11.48
C GLY A 541 16.44 -3.76 -10.57
N LEU A 542 16.20 -4.93 -9.95
CA LEU A 542 14.99 -5.22 -9.16
C LEU A 542 13.67 -4.87 -9.87
N GLY A 543 13.56 -5.19 -11.15
CA GLY A 543 12.40 -4.82 -11.97
C GLY A 543 12.47 -3.45 -12.64
N HIS A 544 13.38 -2.57 -12.21
CA HIS A 544 13.47 -1.19 -12.70
C HIS A 544 14.34 -1.04 -13.95
N PHE A 545 15.11 -2.06 -14.34
CA PHE A 545 15.93 -2.04 -15.54
C PHE A 545 15.95 -3.36 -16.31
N PRO A 546 14.79 -3.82 -16.80
CA PRO A 546 14.68 -5.08 -17.51
C PRO A 546 15.55 -5.08 -18.77
N SER A 547 16.16 -6.22 -19.04
CA SER A 547 17.21 -6.42 -20.06
C SER A 547 16.82 -6.04 -21.49
N SER A 548 15.54 -6.02 -21.85
CA SER A 548 15.09 -5.48 -23.16
C SER A 548 15.43 -3.99 -23.37
N GLN A 549 15.70 -3.24 -22.30
CA GLN A 549 16.09 -1.84 -22.33
C GLN A 549 17.60 -1.61 -22.37
N TRP A 550 18.40 -2.66 -22.20
CA TRP A 550 19.86 -2.54 -22.20
C TRP A 550 20.38 -1.97 -23.53
N GLN A 551 21.38 -1.10 -23.41
CA GLN A 551 22.18 -0.59 -24.51
C GLN A 551 23.63 -1.01 -24.30
N THR A 552 24.33 -1.33 -25.38
CA THR A 552 25.77 -1.64 -25.31
C THR A 552 26.52 -0.49 -24.62
N GLY A 553 27.33 -0.85 -23.63
CA GLY A 553 28.10 0.08 -22.79
C GLY A 553 27.35 0.59 -21.54
N ASP A 554 26.08 0.20 -21.32
CA ASP A 554 25.42 0.47 -20.05
C ASP A 554 26.18 -0.24 -18.91
N ARG A 555 26.51 0.51 -17.86
CA ARG A 555 27.16 0.00 -16.64
C ARG A 555 26.31 0.30 -15.43
N PHE A 556 25.99 -0.71 -14.63
CA PHE A 556 25.11 -0.56 -13.48
C PHE A 556 25.47 -1.51 -12.33
N VAL A 557 25.08 -1.13 -11.11
CA VAL A 557 25.20 -1.94 -9.91
C VAL A 557 23.85 -2.59 -9.63
N GLU A 558 23.80 -3.92 -9.60
CA GLU A 558 22.65 -4.68 -9.15
C GLU A 558 22.80 -4.95 -7.66
N SER A 559 21.91 -4.36 -6.85
CA SER A 559 21.91 -4.52 -5.39
C SER A 559 20.77 -5.44 -4.98
N ILE A 560 21.09 -6.62 -4.47
CA ILE A 560 20.15 -7.67 -4.09
C ILE A 560 20.25 -7.90 -2.59
N ARG A 561 19.10 -7.94 -1.92
CA ARG A 561 19.00 -8.39 -0.54
C ARG A 561 18.39 -9.79 -0.48
N LEU A 562 19.17 -10.78 -0.10
CA LEU A 562 18.71 -12.16 0.04
C LEU A 562 18.45 -12.48 1.51
N TYR A 563 17.19 -12.68 1.89
CA TYR A 563 16.83 -13.05 3.26
C TYR A 563 16.92 -14.55 3.45
N LEU A 564 17.65 -15.00 4.48
CA LEU A 564 17.62 -16.39 4.90
C LEU A 564 16.28 -16.72 5.58
N PRO A 565 15.68 -17.90 5.31
CA PRO A 565 14.60 -18.41 6.12
C PRO A 565 15.02 -18.56 7.58
N GLU A 566 14.12 -18.31 8.52
CA GLU A 566 14.35 -18.61 9.95
C GLU A 566 14.60 -20.10 10.18
N THR A 567 14.03 -20.95 9.32
CA THR A 567 14.22 -22.40 9.37
C THR A 567 15.50 -22.88 8.67
N ALA A 568 16.43 -22.01 8.28
CA ALA A 568 17.69 -22.43 7.68
C ALA A 568 18.49 -23.33 8.64
N TYR A 569 19.07 -24.42 8.11
CA TYR A 569 19.83 -25.37 8.92
C TYR A 569 21.21 -24.81 9.27
N THR A 570 21.68 -25.07 10.49
CA THR A 570 22.93 -24.52 11.06
C THR A 570 23.67 -25.56 11.92
N PRO A 571 25.00 -25.46 12.06
CA PRO A 571 25.89 -24.67 11.21
C PRO A 571 25.92 -25.24 9.78
N ALA A 572 26.01 -24.37 8.78
CA ALA A 572 26.10 -24.78 7.38
C ALA A 572 26.99 -23.82 6.59
N THR A 573 27.45 -24.26 5.41
CA THR A 573 28.20 -23.41 4.48
C THR A 573 27.50 -23.44 3.13
N ALA A 574 27.16 -22.28 2.59
CA ALA A 574 26.39 -22.23 1.36
C ALA A 574 27.06 -21.39 0.28
N ALA A 575 27.14 -21.97 -0.92
CA ALA A 575 27.64 -21.31 -2.11
C ALA A 575 26.58 -20.34 -2.64
N LEU A 576 26.97 -19.07 -2.76
CA LEU A 576 26.16 -18.05 -3.42
C LEU A 576 26.38 -18.12 -4.93
N SER A 577 25.32 -18.43 -5.66
CA SER A 577 25.35 -18.59 -7.11
C SER A 577 24.39 -17.62 -7.80
N ILE A 578 24.81 -17.08 -8.94
CA ILE A 578 24.03 -16.16 -9.75
C ILE A 578 23.93 -16.61 -11.21
N GLY A 579 22.91 -16.14 -11.90
CA GLY A 579 22.81 -16.34 -13.34
C GLY A 579 21.60 -15.69 -13.97
N PHE A 580 21.45 -15.92 -15.27
CA PHE A 580 20.37 -15.37 -16.08
C PHE A 580 19.66 -16.46 -16.87
N TYR A 581 18.35 -16.31 -17.02
CA TYR A 581 17.55 -17.20 -17.84
C TYR A 581 16.43 -16.47 -18.56
N ALA A 582 16.05 -16.97 -19.73
CA ALA A 582 14.93 -16.48 -20.51
C ALA A 582 13.61 -17.10 -20.03
N PRO A 583 12.48 -16.40 -20.23
CA PRO A 583 11.15 -17.02 -20.16
C PRO A 583 11.11 -18.25 -21.08
N GLY A 584 10.93 -19.45 -20.51
CA GLY A 584 11.02 -20.72 -21.25
C GLY A 584 12.28 -21.56 -20.98
N SER A 585 13.05 -21.22 -19.95
CA SER A 585 14.09 -22.04 -19.32
C SER A 585 15.46 -22.10 -20.01
N TYR A 586 15.71 -21.30 -21.04
CA TYR A 586 17.08 -21.15 -21.57
C TYR A 586 17.94 -20.35 -20.57
N ARG A 587 19.08 -20.89 -20.15
CA ARG A 587 20.06 -20.20 -19.27
C ARG A 587 21.23 -19.67 -20.09
N LEU A 588 21.72 -18.48 -19.74
CA LEU A 588 22.90 -17.90 -20.39
C LEU A 588 24.15 -18.71 -20.01
N GLY A 589 24.98 -19.05 -21.00
CA GLY A 589 26.28 -19.66 -20.76
C GLY A 589 27.26 -18.63 -20.21
N ILE A 590 28.19 -19.07 -19.36
CA ILE A 590 29.12 -18.20 -18.64
C ILE A 590 30.54 -18.58 -19.05
N THR A 591 31.36 -17.59 -19.37
CA THR A 591 32.76 -17.79 -19.77
C THR A 591 33.70 -16.88 -18.99
N ALA A 592 34.86 -17.42 -18.60
CA ALA A 592 35.94 -16.66 -17.97
C ALA A 592 36.74 -15.86 -19.02
N ALA A 593 37.62 -14.97 -18.56
CA ALA A 593 38.47 -14.14 -19.44
C ALA A 593 39.35 -14.93 -20.42
N ASP A 594 39.74 -16.15 -20.05
CA ASP A 594 40.57 -17.05 -20.87
C ASP A 594 39.73 -17.90 -21.84
N GLY A 595 38.41 -17.73 -21.85
CA GLY A 595 37.46 -18.47 -22.68
C GLY A 595 36.97 -19.78 -22.07
N THR A 596 37.40 -20.12 -20.84
CA THR A 596 36.92 -21.32 -20.13
C THR A 596 35.42 -21.20 -19.84
N SER A 597 34.64 -22.25 -20.14
CA SER A 597 33.23 -22.31 -19.77
C SER A 597 33.08 -22.54 -18.26
N LEU A 598 32.29 -21.70 -17.61
CA LEU A 598 31.96 -21.74 -16.18
C LEU A 598 30.56 -22.33 -15.93
N GLY A 599 29.89 -22.85 -16.96
CA GLY A 599 28.52 -23.37 -16.87
C GLY A 599 27.46 -22.30 -17.12
N ASP A 600 26.32 -22.40 -16.45
CA ASP A 600 25.17 -21.48 -16.58
C ASP A 600 24.74 -20.87 -15.23
N ALA A 601 25.52 -21.12 -14.19
CA ALA A 601 25.37 -20.60 -12.84
C ALA A 601 26.76 -20.33 -12.27
N LEU A 602 27.08 -19.07 -12.00
CA LEU A 602 28.38 -18.65 -11.49
C LEU A 602 28.35 -18.65 -9.97
N VAL A 603 29.25 -19.40 -9.32
CA VAL A 603 29.46 -19.31 -7.87
C VAL A 603 30.37 -18.12 -7.59
N LEU A 604 29.90 -17.19 -6.76
CA LEU A 604 30.65 -15.99 -6.37
C LEU A 604 31.47 -16.24 -5.12
N ASP A 605 30.83 -16.72 -4.06
CA ASP A 605 31.47 -16.91 -2.77
C ASP A 605 30.76 -18.00 -1.94
N THR A 606 31.32 -18.32 -0.79
CA THR A 606 30.72 -19.20 0.23
C THR A 606 30.35 -18.37 1.45
N ILE A 607 29.12 -18.53 1.93
CA ILE A 607 28.59 -17.83 3.10
C ILE A 607 28.46 -18.81 4.26
N ASP A 608 28.97 -18.42 5.42
CA ASP A 608 28.88 -19.19 6.65
C ASP A 608 27.54 -18.93 7.35
N ILE A 609 26.70 -19.96 7.47
CA ILE A 609 25.42 -19.87 8.18
C ILE A 609 25.64 -20.33 9.62
N SER A 610 25.68 -19.37 10.52
CA SER A 610 25.96 -19.60 11.94
C SER A 610 24.67 -19.84 12.74
N PRO A 611 24.70 -20.69 13.79
CA PRO A 611 23.55 -20.89 14.66
C PRO A 611 23.15 -19.61 15.42
N GLN A 612 21.88 -19.52 15.80
CA GLN A 612 21.40 -18.43 16.66
C GLN A 612 21.93 -18.58 18.10
N SER A 613 21.83 -19.79 18.65
CA SER A 613 22.34 -20.24 19.95
C SER A 613 22.97 -21.65 19.85
N ASP A 614 23.80 -22.00 20.83
CA ASP A 614 24.38 -23.34 20.99
C ASP A 614 23.46 -24.28 21.82
N ASP A 615 22.41 -23.75 22.44
CA ASP A 615 21.56 -24.49 23.40
C ASP A 615 20.48 -25.34 22.71
N ILE A 616 19.86 -24.82 21.64
CA ILE A 616 18.79 -25.47 20.89
C ILE A 616 19.21 -25.62 19.41
N PRO A 617 19.24 -26.84 18.85
CA PRO A 617 19.54 -27.04 17.44
C PRO A 617 18.55 -26.33 16.52
N ASN A 618 19.07 -25.63 15.50
CA ASN A 618 18.30 -24.89 14.50
C ASN A 618 17.16 -24.06 15.13
N GLU A 619 17.53 -23.25 16.12
CA GLU A 619 16.61 -22.44 16.91
C GLU A 619 15.68 -21.59 16.02
N ILE A 620 14.38 -21.69 16.30
CA ILE A 620 13.29 -20.96 15.64
C ILE A 620 12.27 -20.51 16.69
N ASN A 621 11.43 -19.53 16.35
CA ASN A 621 10.35 -19.07 17.24
C ASN A 621 9.03 -19.09 16.49
N GLN A 622 8.26 -20.16 16.70
CA GLN A 622 7.08 -20.48 15.93
C GLN A 622 5.95 -20.88 16.89
N ASN A 623 5.20 -19.85 17.27
CA ASN A 623 4.17 -19.91 18.29
C ASN A 623 2.85 -20.46 17.72
N PHE A 624 2.48 -21.69 18.11
CA PHE A 624 1.19 -22.31 17.79
C PHE A 624 0.16 -21.94 18.87
N ASN A 625 -0.75 -21.03 18.49
CA ASN A 625 -1.93 -20.60 19.24
C ASN A 625 -1.68 -20.20 20.72
N ASN A 626 -0.48 -19.68 21.02
CA ASN A 626 0.01 -19.40 22.38
C ASN A 626 0.03 -20.62 23.32
N GLN A 627 0.01 -21.84 22.80
CA GLN A 627 0.07 -23.07 23.60
C GLN A 627 1.47 -23.69 23.58
N LEU A 628 2.01 -23.91 22.38
CA LEU A 628 3.33 -24.49 22.15
C LEU A 628 4.12 -23.59 21.22
N ASN A 629 5.39 -23.38 21.55
CA ASN A 629 6.35 -22.77 20.65
C ASN A 629 7.27 -23.86 20.09
N LEU A 630 7.35 -23.99 18.77
CA LEU A 630 8.42 -24.80 18.17
C LEU A 630 9.70 -23.99 18.26
N ALA A 631 10.57 -24.38 19.19
CA ALA A 631 11.79 -23.68 19.58
C ALA A 631 13.01 -24.09 18.73
N GLY A 632 12.97 -25.26 18.10
CA GLY A 632 14.08 -25.77 17.30
C GLY A 632 13.76 -27.11 16.65
N TYR A 633 14.70 -27.61 15.83
CA TYR A 633 14.59 -28.93 15.24
C TYR A 633 15.95 -29.51 14.84
N GLU A 634 16.05 -30.81 14.65
CA GLU A 634 17.26 -31.49 14.17
C GLU A 634 16.91 -32.69 13.28
N TYR A 635 17.80 -33.02 12.34
CA TYR A 635 17.72 -34.25 11.55
C TYR A 635 18.89 -35.18 11.87
N ASN A 636 18.64 -36.49 11.86
CA ASN A 636 19.72 -37.47 12.01
C ASN A 636 20.80 -37.35 10.91
N LYS A 637 20.43 -36.89 9.73
CA LYS A 637 21.31 -36.48 8.63
C LYS A 637 20.51 -35.65 7.62
N ARG A 638 21.18 -35.05 6.63
CA ARG A 638 20.53 -34.22 5.59
C ARG A 638 20.59 -34.80 4.18
N VAL A 639 21.45 -35.81 3.97
CA VAL A 639 21.57 -36.53 2.71
C VAL A 639 21.22 -38.01 2.93
N PHE A 640 20.22 -38.47 2.20
CA PHE A 640 19.62 -39.80 2.33
C PHE A 640 19.73 -40.58 1.04
N GLN A 641 19.65 -41.91 1.15
CA GLN A 641 19.33 -42.77 0.02
C GLN A 641 17.87 -43.23 0.12
N SER A 642 17.22 -43.52 -1.00
CA SER A 642 15.86 -44.09 -0.99
C SER A 642 15.87 -45.41 -0.19
N GLY A 643 14.86 -45.63 0.66
CA GLY A 643 14.81 -46.72 1.64
C GLY A 643 15.44 -46.42 3.00
N ASP A 644 16.04 -45.23 3.19
CA ASP A 644 16.53 -44.80 4.50
C ASP A 644 15.39 -44.30 5.40
N VAL A 645 15.68 -44.18 6.69
CA VAL A 645 14.77 -43.59 7.69
C VAL A 645 15.28 -42.20 8.08
N LEU A 646 14.44 -41.19 7.87
CA LEU A 646 14.63 -39.83 8.35
C LEU A 646 14.08 -39.75 9.77
N ALA A 647 14.92 -39.34 10.73
CA ALA A 647 14.47 -38.94 12.05
C ALA A 647 14.44 -37.41 12.12
N VAL A 648 13.30 -36.86 12.51
CA VAL A 648 13.09 -35.43 12.76
C VAL A 648 12.82 -35.25 14.24
N ASP A 649 13.74 -34.58 14.91
CA ASP A 649 13.62 -34.23 16.32
C ASP A 649 13.12 -32.79 16.40
N LEU A 650 12.00 -32.57 17.08
CA LEU A 650 11.36 -31.27 17.27
C LEU A 650 11.50 -30.86 18.73
N PHE A 651 11.88 -29.61 18.97
CA PHE A 651 12.03 -29.06 20.31
C PHE A 651 10.87 -28.11 20.61
N TRP A 652 9.96 -28.53 21.49
CA TRP A 652 8.75 -27.78 21.83
C TRP A 652 8.89 -27.08 23.18
N GLU A 653 8.82 -25.76 23.20
CA GLU A 653 8.74 -24.97 24.42
C GLU A 653 7.27 -24.81 24.85
N LEU A 654 7.00 -25.10 26.12
CA LEU A 654 5.67 -24.94 26.72
C LEU A 654 5.41 -23.48 27.07
N LEU A 655 4.30 -22.92 26.58
CA LEU A 655 3.90 -21.54 26.93
C LEU A 655 2.94 -21.49 28.14
N HIS A 656 2.33 -22.63 28.48
CA HIS A 656 1.37 -22.77 29.57
C HIS A 656 1.54 -24.06 30.38
N ASN A 657 1.02 -24.04 31.61
CA ASN A 657 0.99 -25.23 32.47
C ASN A 657 -0.10 -26.18 31.95
N GLN A 658 0.32 -27.36 31.46
CA GLN A 658 -0.49 -28.40 30.80
C GLN A 658 -0.79 -28.13 29.31
N PRO A 659 -0.12 -28.81 28.36
CA PRO A 659 -0.49 -28.73 26.96
C PRO A 659 -1.78 -29.52 26.72
N VAL A 660 -2.52 -29.05 25.73
CA VAL A 660 -3.62 -29.80 25.10
C VAL A 660 -3.02 -31.02 24.37
N ASP A 661 -3.80 -32.09 24.25
CA ASP A 661 -3.40 -33.25 23.43
C ASP A 661 -3.37 -32.84 21.95
N TYR A 662 -2.23 -33.03 21.31
CA TYR A 662 -2.03 -32.70 19.89
C TYR A 662 -1.59 -33.92 19.08
N GLU A 663 -1.94 -33.96 17.79
CA GLU A 663 -1.24 -34.75 16.78
C GLU A 663 -0.23 -33.83 16.08
N VAL A 664 1.06 -34.11 16.27
CA VAL A 664 2.13 -33.48 15.50
C VAL A 664 2.28 -34.24 14.19
N GLN A 665 2.01 -33.54 13.09
CA GLN A 665 2.13 -34.10 11.75
C GLN A 665 3.43 -33.64 11.10
N VAL A 666 4.36 -34.58 10.93
CA VAL A 666 5.62 -34.37 10.20
C VAL A 666 5.54 -35.10 8.88
N ARG A 667 5.55 -34.36 7.77
CA ARG A 667 5.29 -34.89 6.43
C ARG A 667 6.38 -34.44 5.46
N LEU A 668 6.84 -35.36 4.63
CA LEU A 668 7.86 -35.13 3.61
C LEU A 668 7.20 -34.99 2.24
N PHE A 669 7.54 -33.94 1.50
CA PHE A 669 7.01 -33.64 0.18
C PHE A 669 8.12 -33.57 -0.87
N ASP A 670 7.80 -33.96 -2.11
CA ASP A 670 8.65 -33.66 -3.27
C ASP A 670 8.41 -32.22 -3.80
N GLU A 671 9.26 -31.76 -4.72
CA GLU A 671 9.15 -30.43 -5.33
C GLU A 671 7.82 -30.18 -6.08
N SER A 672 7.08 -31.25 -6.44
CA SER A 672 5.77 -31.15 -7.07
C SER A 672 4.62 -31.00 -6.06
N GLY A 673 4.92 -31.04 -4.76
CA GLY A 673 3.95 -30.95 -3.67
C GLY A 673 3.23 -32.26 -3.37
N ARG A 674 3.76 -33.40 -3.83
CA ARG A 674 3.21 -34.72 -3.48
C ARG A 674 3.83 -35.20 -2.16
N GLU A 675 3.00 -35.70 -1.25
CA GLU A 675 3.45 -36.33 0.00
C GLU A 675 4.13 -37.67 -0.30
N ILE A 676 5.28 -37.89 0.34
CA ILE A 676 6.22 -38.99 0.06
C ILE A 676 6.29 -39.94 1.26
N ALA A 677 6.38 -39.36 2.45
CA ALA A 677 6.41 -40.06 3.72
C ALA A 677 5.80 -39.18 4.80
N ASN A 678 5.33 -39.78 5.89
CA ASN A 678 4.95 -39.06 7.09
C ASN A 678 5.41 -39.83 8.33
N GLY A 679 5.50 -39.10 9.43
CA GLY A 679 5.90 -39.59 10.74
C GLY A 679 5.01 -39.00 11.82
N ASN A 680 3.70 -38.93 11.57
CA ASN A 680 2.77 -38.30 12.51
C ASN A 680 2.78 -39.01 13.87
N GLY A 681 2.67 -38.24 14.95
CA GLY A 681 2.69 -38.75 16.31
C GLY A 681 1.81 -37.91 17.24
N ARG A 682 1.42 -38.50 18.38
CA ARG A 682 0.73 -37.76 19.44
C ARG A 682 1.78 -37.01 20.28
N PHE A 683 1.50 -35.73 20.54
CA PHE A 683 2.24 -34.92 21.49
C PHE A 683 1.36 -34.62 22.71
N PRO A 684 1.88 -34.83 23.93
CA PRO A 684 3.19 -35.42 24.24
C PRO A 684 3.24 -36.91 23.88
N SER A 685 4.41 -37.43 23.52
CA SER A 685 4.57 -38.87 23.24
C SER A 685 4.16 -39.70 24.47
N PRO A 686 3.46 -40.84 24.32
CA PRO A 686 3.03 -41.68 25.45
C PRO A 686 4.17 -42.13 26.37
N ASP A 687 5.39 -42.19 25.83
CA ASP A 687 6.60 -42.63 26.54
C ASP A 687 7.44 -41.44 27.08
N ALA A 688 7.00 -40.20 26.88
CA ALA A 688 7.72 -39.02 27.33
C ALA A 688 7.64 -38.87 28.86
N VAL A 689 8.80 -38.86 29.52
CA VAL A 689 8.91 -38.55 30.96
C VAL A 689 9.14 -37.06 31.11
N ILE A 690 8.06 -36.31 31.33
CA ILE A 690 8.11 -34.86 31.48
C ILE A 690 8.09 -34.54 32.98
N GLU A 691 9.26 -34.20 33.53
CA GLU A 691 9.46 -34.04 34.97
C GLU A 691 8.63 -32.90 35.56
N ASN A 692 8.40 -31.80 34.81
CA ASN A 692 7.53 -30.70 35.20
C ASN A 692 6.92 -29.98 33.97
N TRP A 693 5.61 -29.75 34.01
CA TRP A 693 4.85 -28.96 33.03
C TRP A 693 4.92 -27.46 33.33
N GLU A 694 6.14 -26.92 33.43
CA GLU A 694 6.36 -25.49 33.69
C GLU A 694 6.53 -24.71 32.37
N PRO A 695 6.05 -23.45 32.29
CA PRO A 695 6.21 -22.65 31.09
C PRO A 695 7.69 -22.33 30.89
N GLY A 696 8.16 -22.42 29.66
CA GLY A 696 9.57 -22.33 29.28
C GLY A 696 10.31 -23.66 29.30
N ALA A 697 9.70 -24.77 29.74
CA ALA A 697 10.33 -26.09 29.60
C ALA A 697 10.29 -26.54 28.13
N VAL A 698 11.43 -27.05 27.64
CA VAL A 698 11.61 -27.54 26.28
C VAL A 698 11.55 -29.07 26.26
N ILE A 699 10.72 -29.63 25.39
CA ILE A 699 10.49 -31.07 25.24
C ILE A 699 10.99 -31.52 23.86
N GLU A 700 11.84 -32.55 23.82
CA GLU A 700 12.25 -33.22 22.58
C GLU A 700 11.17 -34.22 22.14
N ASP A 701 10.74 -34.12 20.89
CA ASP A 701 9.74 -34.97 20.26
C ASP A 701 10.27 -35.54 18.94
N ARG A 702 10.40 -36.88 18.87
CA ARG A 702 11.08 -37.58 17.76
C ARG A 702 10.09 -38.25 16.81
N HIS A 703 10.17 -37.90 15.54
CA HIS A 703 9.36 -38.44 14.46
C HIS A 703 10.19 -39.21 13.43
N LEU A 704 9.74 -40.42 13.05
CA LEU A 704 10.43 -41.27 12.09
C LEU A 704 9.65 -41.37 10.77
N LEU A 705 10.30 -41.02 9.66
CA LEU A 705 9.75 -41.04 8.31
C LEU A 705 10.51 -42.06 7.45
N TYR A 706 9.78 -43.03 6.89
CA TYR A 706 10.36 -44.06 6.01
C TYR A 706 10.28 -43.60 4.55
N ILE A 707 11.43 -43.40 3.91
CA ILE A 707 11.48 -42.96 2.51
C ILE A 707 11.39 -44.20 1.61
N ASP A 708 10.32 -44.35 0.83
CA ASP A 708 10.17 -45.52 -0.05
C ASP A 708 11.34 -45.63 -1.06
N PRO A 709 11.88 -46.84 -1.30
CA PRO A 709 12.96 -47.07 -2.27
C PRO A 709 12.66 -46.63 -3.71
N SER A 710 11.39 -46.54 -4.09
CA SER A 710 10.96 -46.17 -5.44
C SER A 710 11.05 -44.67 -5.75
N TYR A 711 11.25 -43.83 -4.73
CA TYR A 711 11.30 -42.38 -4.93
C TYR A 711 12.60 -41.92 -5.60
N PRO A 712 12.51 -40.94 -6.52
CA PRO A 712 13.64 -40.49 -7.33
C PRO A 712 14.62 -39.64 -6.52
N SER A 713 15.82 -39.47 -7.07
CA SER A 713 16.76 -38.49 -6.53
C SER A 713 16.18 -37.08 -6.62
N GLY A 714 16.30 -36.28 -5.56
CA GLY A 714 15.74 -34.93 -5.55
C GLY A 714 15.88 -34.23 -4.21
N THR A 715 15.37 -33.00 -4.16
CA THR A 715 15.20 -32.23 -2.93
C THR A 715 13.81 -32.48 -2.38
N TYR A 716 13.70 -32.63 -1.07
CA TYR A 716 12.45 -32.90 -0.39
C TYR A 716 12.25 -31.94 0.78
N ILE A 717 11.03 -31.47 0.96
CA ILE A 717 10.64 -30.43 1.92
C ILE A 717 9.87 -31.08 3.07
N ILE A 718 10.21 -30.71 4.31
CA ILE A 718 9.52 -31.20 5.50
C ILE A 718 8.48 -30.15 5.94
N HIS A 719 7.24 -30.60 6.09
CA HIS A 719 6.15 -29.81 6.66
C HIS A 719 5.89 -30.29 8.09
N VAL A 720 5.74 -29.33 9.00
CA VAL A 720 5.27 -29.59 10.37
C VAL A 720 3.97 -28.85 10.62
N MET A 721 3.00 -29.56 11.19
CA MET A 721 1.71 -29.04 11.61
C MET A 721 1.38 -29.57 13.00
N LEU A 722 0.68 -28.76 13.78
CA LEU A 722 0.11 -29.14 15.06
C LEU A 722 -1.40 -29.23 14.89
N ILE A 723 -1.99 -30.41 15.13
CA ILE A 723 -3.42 -30.67 14.99
C ILE A 723 -4.01 -30.92 16.37
N ASP A 724 -5.05 -30.19 16.74
CA ASP A 724 -5.78 -30.44 17.97
C ASP A 724 -6.43 -31.85 17.91
N TYR A 725 -6.14 -32.69 18.90
CA TYR A 725 -6.48 -34.11 18.86
C TYR A 725 -8.00 -34.36 18.95
N ASP A 726 -8.75 -33.47 19.60
CA ASP A 726 -10.19 -33.61 19.77
C ASP A 726 -10.97 -33.05 18.57
N THR A 727 -10.61 -31.86 18.13
CA THR A 727 -11.29 -31.12 17.05
C THR A 727 -10.81 -31.50 15.65
N HIS A 728 -9.60 -32.05 15.54
CA HIS A 728 -8.90 -32.33 14.27
C HIS A 728 -8.64 -31.08 13.42
N GLU A 729 -8.65 -29.89 14.03
CA GLU A 729 -8.32 -28.63 13.38
C GLU A 729 -6.82 -28.33 13.48
N ALA A 730 -6.25 -27.69 12.45
CA ALA A 730 -4.85 -27.29 12.45
C ALA A 730 -4.67 -26.00 13.25
N GLU A 731 -3.73 -26.01 14.18
CA GLU A 731 -3.40 -24.86 14.99
C GLU A 731 -2.73 -23.76 14.16
N ASN A 732 -3.09 -22.52 14.48
CA ASN A 732 -2.55 -21.35 13.81
C ASN A 732 -1.19 -20.97 14.42
N ILE A 733 -0.23 -20.68 13.56
CA ILE A 733 1.01 -19.98 13.92
C ILE A 733 0.68 -18.50 14.06
N ILE A 734 0.97 -17.93 15.23
CA ILE A 734 0.61 -16.56 15.59
C ILE A 734 1.87 -15.71 15.68
N ALA A 735 1.86 -14.55 15.03
CA ALA A 735 2.90 -13.53 15.14
C ALA A 735 2.90 -12.84 16.53
N GLU A 736 3.99 -12.15 16.88
CA GLU A 736 4.09 -11.40 18.15
C GLU A 736 2.97 -10.36 18.36
N ASP A 737 2.42 -9.80 17.29
CA ASP A 737 1.31 -8.83 17.31
C ASP A 737 -0.08 -9.50 17.24
N GLY A 738 -0.14 -10.83 17.28
CA GLY A 738 -1.36 -11.63 17.45
C GLY A 738 -2.09 -12.03 16.17
N HIS A 739 -1.56 -11.74 14.97
CA HIS A 739 -2.19 -12.20 13.72
C HIS A 739 -1.74 -13.61 13.33
N VAL A 740 -2.60 -14.32 12.63
CA VAL A 740 -2.31 -15.65 12.09
C VAL A 740 -1.36 -15.51 10.89
N LEU A 741 -0.19 -16.13 10.99
CA LEU A 741 0.82 -16.21 9.93
C LEU A 741 0.52 -17.35 8.95
N ASN A 742 0.28 -18.54 9.49
CA ASN A 742 0.04 -19.77 8.74
C ASN A 742 -0.55 -20.83 9.68
N ASN A 743 -0.79 -22.04 9.20
CA ASN A 743 -1.13 -23.21 10.02
C ASN A 743 -0.15 -24.38 9.84
N ARG A 744 0.97 -24.11 9.15
CA ARG A 744 2.06 -25.06 8.90
C ARG A 744 3.38 -24.33 8.75
N ILE A 745 4.46 -25.00 9.09
CA ILE A 745 5.83 -24.52 8.89
C ILE A 745 6.59 -25.44 7.93
N LEU A 746 7.46 -24.83 7.12
CA LEU A 746 8.40 -25.53 6.23
C LEU A 746 9.79 -25.51 6.86
N LEU A 747 10.29 -26.68 7.23
CA LEU A 747 11.66 -26.82 7.75
C LEU A 747 12.67 -26.93 6.60
N SER A 748 13.97 -26.88 6.91
CA SER A 748 15.02 -26.99 5.90
C SER A 748 14.88 -28.25 5.05
N SER A 749 15.18 -28.13 3.76
CA SER A 749 15.08 -29.26 2.83
C SER A 749 16.19 -30.29 3.07
N ILE A 750 15.91 -31.52 2.64
CA ILE A 750 16.88 -32.62 2.61
C ILE A 750 17.12 -33.08 1.17
N ARG A 751 18.25 -33.75 0.95
CA ARG A 751 18.59 -34.39 -0.32
C ARG A 751 18.37 -35.90 -0.23
N VAL A 752 17.69 -36.48 -1.22
CA VAL A 752 17.57 -37.95 -1.36
C VAL A 752 18.19 -38.38 -2.68
N HIS A 753 18.95 -39.46 -2.66
CA HIS A 753 19.50 -40.14 -3.83
C HIS A 753 18.83 -41.50 -4.01
N GLN A 754 18.35 -41.78 -5.21
CA GLN A 754 17.82 -43.09 -5.56
C GLN A 754 18.94 -44.14 -5.49
N LYS A 755 18.64 -45.28 -4.84
CA LYS A 755 19.56 -46.42 -4.75
C LYS A 755 19.77 -47.11 -6.08
#